data_AF-A0A9X2XJB7-F1
#
_entry.id   AF-A0A9X2XJB7-F1
#
_cell.length_a   1.000
_cell.length_b   1.000
_cell.length_c   1.000
_cell.angle_alpha   90.00
_cell.angle_beta   90.00
_cell.angle_gamma   90.00
#
_symmetry.space_group_name_H-M   'P 1'
#
loop_
_entity.id
_entity.type
_entity.pdbx_description
1 polymer ?
#
loop_
_entity_poly.entity_id
_entity_poly.type
_entity_poly.pdbx_seq_one_letter_code
_entity_poly.pdbx_strand_id
1 'polypeptide(L)'
;MYHRSRSLLAIAVVSATWQLPAHAEETSARVDDDTRLGTVLVTGTRGTARTVLDSPVPVDVLTAEDLKTAGASGGELGQALQTLLPSFSFPRQSNSGGADHVRAAQLRGMSPDQVLVLVNGKRRHTSAVVNDSSKIGRGTAPVDFNSIPISAIKRIEVLRDGAGAQYGSDAIAGVINIILDDAPEGGEVSTSYGAYHTHQDAIGRTTTDGQNSVTTAKIGTRLGEEGGFIRGGTEYKDRDPTNRAGFDGFADTPGQRNYVMGDGIARDVNAWFNGELPLAGGKAYSFGTYNERHTTGAEFYRYPSEQPQFYPNGYLPQSLGDNTDISATAGFKGLIGDDWDFDSSITHGRNRFESATRRTLNVSLGADSPTRFDTGDYELRQTTTNLDFSRELRLGGRSFVLAVGGEYRYENYLTFAGDEASYIGSGADGANGLRPSEESDLDRNVFGSYAELSGDLTDRLFVDAATRWEHYDDAGSKLTGKLSGRYKLNEQWAVRGAVSNNFRAPSLAQSGFQNTTSNFGTGGTLTDIRVLSVNDPIARALGAEKLDPETSKNFSLGLTAQLSDRFDASFDVFRIDVKDRITLSQRIGSDALENYINNNFGVPGVHDVNFFTNAADTRTDGAELVLNYHQPLYEGQLGLTTAYTYNHTKVTKTKGTPSQLTALGIGNDALVGVEERNTLTDAAPKDRFVFSANWASEHWGLLGRLTRQGETTRVFDFGDSQPEQTYGAVWQLDAEVTYKFTPKFSIALGGNNLTDNYPERSGSAINYGGNLPYDVLSPIGTNGAYYYATATYGF
;
A
#
# COMPACT_ATOMS: atom_id res chain seq x y z
N MET A 1 -12.87 -36.01 17.39
CA MET A 1 -13.83 -36.66 16.46
C MET A 1 -15.11 -35.84 16.46
N TYR A 2 -15.22 -34.89 15.53
CA TYR A 2 -16.44 -34.13 15.24
C TYR A 2 -16.42 -33.84 13.74
N HIS A 3 -17.34 -34.45 13.01
CA HIS A 3 -17.55 -34.20 11.59
C HIS A 3 -18.14 -32.81 11.39
N ARG A 4 -17.51 -31.97 10.57
CA ARG A 4 -18.18 -30.83 9.93
C ARG A 4 -18.03 -30.94 8.41
N SER A 5 -19.19 -30.80 7.80
CA SER A 5 -19.57 -31.01 6.41
C SER A 5 -18.77 -30.17 5.43
N ARG A 6 -18.20 -30.83 4.42
CA ARG A 6 -17.76 -30.20 3.16
C ARG A 6 -19.01 -29.94 2.31
N SER A 7 -19.43 -28.69 2.21
CA SER A 7 -20.40 -28.28 1.20
C SER A 7 -19.64 -27.86 -0.05
N LEU A 8 -19.61 -28.76 -1.02
CA LEU A 8 -19.25 -28.50 -2.41
C LEU A 8 -20.26 -27.52 -3.00
N LEU A 9 -19.86 -26.31 -3.39
CA LEU A 9 -20.61 -25.53 -4.36
C LEU A 9 -19.94 -25.72 -5.73
N ALA A 10 -20.55 -26.62 -6.51
CA ALA A 10 -20.18 -26.88 -7.88
C ALA A 10 -20.81 -25.84 -8.81
N ILE A 11 -19.96 -25.31 -9.69
CA ILE A 11 -20.19 -24.96 -11.10
C ILE A 11 -21.61 -25.26 -11.60
N ALA A 12 -22.32 -24.22 -12.06
CA ALA A 12 -23.40 -24.37 -13.02
C ALA A 12 -23.33 -23.23 -14.06
N VAL A 13 -22.74 -23.56 -15.20
CA VAL A 13 -22.75 -22.77 -16.44
C VAL A 13 -23.66 -23.49 -17.43
N VAL A 14 -24.57 -22.70 -18.03
CA VAL A 14 -25.25 -22.86 -19.33
C VAL A 14 -26.53 -23.70 -19.44
N SER A 15 -27.59 -23.01 -19.91
CA SER A 15 -28.53 -23.26 -21.02
C SER A 15 -29.99 -23.03 -20.59
N ALA A 16 -30.89 -22.36 -21.32
CA ALA A 16 -30.92 -21.81 -22.68
C ALA A 16 -32.08 -20.79 -22.78
N THR A 17 -32.01 -19.84 -23.72
CA THR A 17 -33.07 -19.64 -24.73
C THR A 17 -32.51 -18.89 -25.94
N TRP A 18 -32.56 -19.54 -27.09
CA TRP A 18 -32.48 -18.92 -28.41
C TRP A 18 -33.78 -18.17 -28.72
N GLN A 19 -33.69 -16.88 -29.05
CA GLN A 19 -34.57 -16.21 -30.03
C GLN A 19 -33.75 -15.12 -30.76
N LEU A 20 -33.70 -15.20 -32.09
CA LEU A 20 -33.40 -14.09 -33.01
C LEU A 20 -34.74 -13.42 -33.41
N PRO A 21 -34.78 -12.24 -34.06
CA PRO A 21 -33.81 -11.13 -34.17
C PRO A 21 -34.46 -9.74 -33.88
N ALA A 22 -33.66 -8.66 -33.76
CA ALA A 22 -34.07 -7.32 -34.19
C ALA A 22 -32.84 -6.42 -34.36
N HIS A 23 -32.69 -5.83 -35.55
CA HIS A 23 -31.70 -4.80 -35.86
C HIS A 23 -31.82 -3.63 -34.87
N ALA A 24 -30.72 -3.30 -34.19
CA ALA A 24 -30.52 -2.00 -33.57
C ALA A 24 -29.30 -1.36 -34.22
N GLU A 25 -29.50 -0.12 -34.65
CA GLU A 25 -28.59 0.74 -35.40
C GLU A 25 -27.17 0.78 -34.81
N GLU A 26 -26.18 0.60 -35.69
CA GLU A 26 -24.77 0.85 -35.43
C GLU A 26 -24.57 2.31 -35.01
N THR A 27 -24.51 2.57 -33.72
CA THR A 27 -23.80 3.75 -33.22
C THR A 27 -22.34 3.34 -33.07
N SER A 28 -21.56 3.60 -34.12
CA SER A 28 -20.11 3.66 -34.07
C SER A 28 -19.69 4.47 -32.84
N ALA A 29 -19.16 3.76 -31.84
CA ALA A 29 -18.48 4.38 -30.72
C ALA A 29 -17.23 5.05 -31.28
N ARG A 30 -17.34 6.35 -31.59
CA ARG A 30 -16.17 7.22 -31.62
C ARG A 30 -15.49 7.06 -30.27
N VAL A 31 -14.29 6.51 -30.30
CA VAL A 31 -13.31 6.64 -29.22
C VAL A 31 -13.17 8.13 -28.97
N ASP A 32 -13.79 8.61 -27.89
CA ASP A 32 -13.67 10.00 -27.50
C ASP A 32 -12.22 10.26 -27.12
N ASP A 33 -11.71 11.36 -27.68
CA ASP A 33 -10.33 11.80 -27.75
C ASP A 33 -9.88 12.41 -26.40
N ASP A 34 -10.18 11.75 -25.28
CA ASP A 34 -9.74 12.20 -23.95
C ASP A 34 -8.30 11.71 -23.72
N THR A 35 -7.35 12.45 -24.28
CA THR A 35 -5.93 12.28 -23.94
C THR A 35 -5.77 12.32 -22.41
N ARG A 36 -4.84 11.53 -21.82
CA ARG A 36 -4.53 11.56 -20.37
C ARG A 36 -4.27 12.99 -19.83
N LEU A 37 -3.91 13.90 -20.73
CA LEU A 37 -3.60 15.30 -20.50
C LEU A 37 -4.80 16.24 -20.64
N GLY A 38 -5.94 15.75 -21.16
CA GLY A 38 -7.23 16.43 -21.20
C GLY A 38 -8.14 16.06 -20.03
N THR A 39 -7.82 14.96 -19.32
CA THR A 39 -8.63 14.47 -18.20
C THR A 39 -8.76 15.55 -17.11
N VAL A 40 -10.01 15.86 -16.79
CA VAL A 40 -10.38 16.73 -15.68
C VAL A 40 -10.04 16.05 -14.35
N LEU A 41 -9.09 16.64 -13.63
CA LEU A 41 -8.66 16.19 -12.31
C LEU A 41 -9.74 16.50 -11.27
N VAL A 42 -10.03 15.53 -10.41
CA VAL A 42 -10.83 15.73 -9.18
C VAL A 42 -9.91 16.14 -8.02
N THR A 43 -8.62 15.83 -8.12
CA THR A 43 -7.59 16.17 -7.15
C THR A 43 -6.70 17.34 -7.54
N GLY A 44 -6.31 18.12 -6.54
CA GLY A 44 -5.20 19.09 -6.59
C GLY A 44 -5.63 20.51 -6.27
N THR A 45 -6.82 20.90 -6.70
CA THR A 45 -7.50 22.15 -6.30
C THR A 45 -8.99 21.87 -6.22
N ARG A 46 -9.67 22.41 -5.21
CA ARG A 46 -11.14 22.32 -5.09
C ARG A 46 -11.88 23.35 -5.97
N GLY A 47 -11.12 24.09 -6.79
CA GLY A 47 -11.60 25.05 -7.77
C GLY A 47 -11.96 24.46 -9.13
N THR A 48 -11.83 25.27 -10.18
CA THR A 48 -12.14 24.88 -11.56
C THR A 48 -11.39 23.62 -11.97
N ALA A 49 -12.07 22.71 -12.67
CA ALA A 49 -11.49 21.54 -13.32
C ALA A 49 -10.20 21.89 -14.08
N ARG A 50 -9.10 21.20 -13.76
CA ARG A 50 -7.80 21.36 -14.44
C ARG A 50 -7.33 20.04 -15.00
N THR A 51 -6.49 20.12 -16.02
CA THR A 51 -5.80 18.97 -16.58
C THR A 51 -4.43 18.77 -15.93
N VAL A 52 -3.76 17.65 -16.24
CA VAL A 52 -2.41 17.34 -15.76
C VAL A 52 -1.40 18.45 -16.07
N LEU A 53 -1.47 19.04 -17.28
CA LEU A 53 -0.54 20.10 -17.72
C LEU A 53 -0.90 21.49 -17.18
N ASP A 54 -2.17 21.72 -16.84
CA ASP A 54 -2.65 22.99 -16.29
C ASP A 54 -2.67 23.05 -14.76
N SER A 55 -2.37 21.94 -14.09
CA SER A 55 -2.24 21.84 -12.65
C SER A 55 -1.00 22.58 -12.11
N PRO A 56 -1.10 23.29 -10.96
CA PRO A 56 0.05 23.94 -10.30
C PRO A 56 1.03 22.96 -9.66
N VAL A 57 0.71 21.67 -9.62
CA VAL A 57 1.50 20.61 -8.98
C VAL A 57 1.48 19.32 -9.82
N PRO A 58 2.51 18.46 -9.72
CA PRO A 58 2.56 17.21 -10.47
C PRO A 58 1.47 16.23 -10.03
N VAL A 59 0.66 15.77 -11.00
CA VAL A 59 -0.40 14.76 -10.83
C VAL A 59 -0.25 13.72 -11.94
N ASP A 60 -0.24 12.44 -11.56
CA ASP A 60 -0.35 11.34 -12.53
C ASP A 60 -1.79 10.85 -12.61
N VAL A 61 -2.21 10.47 -13.82
CA VAL A 61 -3.52 9.87 -14.06
C VAL A 61 -3.31 8.49 -14.68
N LEU A 62 -3.81 7.46 -14.00
CA LEU A 62 -3.77 6.07 -14.44
C LEU A 62 -5.19 5.64 -14.85
N THR A 63 -5.35 5.16 -16.07
CA THR A 63 -6.67 4.75 -16.60
C THR A 63 -7.03 3.32 -16.16
N ALA A 64 -8.31 2.94 -16.29
CA ALA A 64 -8.74 1.57 -16.07
C ALA A 64 -8.00 0.54 -16.94
N GLU A 65 -7.69 0.88 -18.19
CA GLU A 65 -6.95 0.00 -19.10
C GLU A 65 -5.51 -0.20 -18.63
N ASP A 66 -4.84 0.88 -18.23
CA ASP A 66 -3.48 0.82 -17.67
C ASP A 66 -3.41 -0.12 -16.45
N LEU A 67 -4.38 0.03 -15.54
CA LEU A 67 -4.46 -0.75 -14.31
C LEU A 67 -4.75 -2.24 -14.60
N LYS A 68 -5.64 -2.54 -15.54
CA LYS A 68 -5.95 -3.92 -15.93
C LYS A 68 -4.72 -4.63 -16.50
N THR A 69 -4.01 -4.01 -17.44
CA THR A 69 -2.83 -4.63 -18.04
C THR A 69 -1.65 -4.69 -17.05
N ALA A 70 -1.44 -3.66 -16.23
CA ALA A 70 -0.38 -3.67 -15.22
C ALA A 70 -0.65 -4.64 -14.05
N GLY A 71 -1.93 -4.85 -13.70
CA GLY A 71 -2.39 -5.76 -12.65
C GLY A 71 -2.70 -7.18 -13.12
N ALA A 72 -2.47 -7.50 -14.40
CA ALA A 72 -2.78 -8.81 -14.97
C ALA A 72 -2.01 -9.97 -14.30
N SER A 73 -0.85 -9.68 -13.70
CA SER A 73 -0.20 -10.57 -12.75
C SER A 73 -0.80 -10.36 -11.37
N GLY A 74 -1.65 -11.27 -10.90
CA GLY A 74 -2.12 -11.29 -9.52
C GLY A 74 -3.46 -10.58 -9.24
N GLY A 75 -3.91 -9.64 -10.06
CA GLY A 75 -5.09 -8.81 -9.75
C GLY A 75 -4.88 -7.91 -8.53
N GLU A 76 -3.62 -7.58 -8.22
CA GLU A 76 -3.23 -6.77 -7.07
C GLU A 76 -3.06 -5.30 -7.47
N LEU A 77 -3.85 -4.40 -6.87
CA LEU A 77 -3.79 -2.97 -7.18
C LEU A 77 -2.41 -2.37 -6.84
N GLY A 78 -1.83 -2.74 -5.70
CA GLY A 78 -0.51 -2.25 -5.31
C GLY A 78 0.59 -2.59 -6.33
N GLN A 79 0.53 -3.78 -6.93
CA GLN A 79 1.46 -4.15 -7.99
C GLN A 79 1.22 -3.36 -9.29
N ALA A 80 -0.04 -3.16 -9.67
CA ALA A 80 -0.37 -2.33 -10.84
C ALA A 80 0.20 -0.91 -10.68
N LEU A 81 0.03 -0.30 -9.50
CA LEU A 81 0.60 1.00 -9.15
C LEU A 81 2.13 0.98 -9.19
N GLN A 82 2.77 -0.04 -8.62
CA GLN A 82 4.23 -0.19 -8.69
C GLN A 82 4.72 -0.27 -10.12
N THR A 83 4.02 -0.96 -11.03
CA THR A 83 4.41 -1.04 -12.43
C THR A 83 4.28 0.31 -13.16
N LEU A 84 3.21 1.06 -12.89
CA LEU A 84 2.86 2.29 -13.61
C LEU A 84 3.52 3.55 -13.07
N LEU A 85 3.82 3.61 -11.76
CA LEU A 85 4.32 4.79 -11.08
C LEU A 85 5.76 4.57 -10.61
N PRO A 86 6.76 5.26 -11.19
CA PRO A 86 8.14 5.02 -10.81
C PRO A 86 8.47 5.41 -9.35
N SER A 87 7.78 6.41 -8.81
CA SER A 87 7.94 6.83 -7.41
C SER A 87 7.21 5.93 -6.40
N PHE A 88 6.50 4.89 -6.86
CA PHE A 88 5.75 3.97 -6.02
C PHE A 88 6.50 2.67 -5.81
N SER A 89 6.62 2.24 -4.55
CA SER A 89 7.25 0.98 -4.15
C SER A 89 6.25 0.12 -3.38
N PHE A 90 6.18 -1.17 -3.74
CA PHE A 90 5.28 -2.15 -3.14
C PHE A 90 5.97 -3.51 -3.04
N PRO A 91 7.02 -3.61 -2.20
CA PRO A 91 7.88 -4.80 -2.15
C PRO A 91 7.08 -6.05 -1.81
N ARG A 92 7.37 -7.15 -2.51
CA ARG A 92 6.81 -8.48 -2.20
C ARG A 92 7.62 -9.11 -1.08
N GLN A 93 7.13 -8.90 0.15
CA GLN A 93 7.73 -9.45 1.35
C GLN A 93 7.26 -10.90 1.57
N SER A 94 8.13 -11.71 2.17
CA SER A 94 7.88 -13.11 2.56
C SER A 94 8.63 -13.41 3.85
N ASN A 95 8.16 -14.39 4.62
CA ASN A 95 8.71 -14.76 5.92
C ASN A 95 8.75 -13.55 6.87
N SER A 96 7.63 -12.82 6.93
CA SER A 96 7.55 -11.51 7.58
C SER A 96 6.31 -11.31 8.45
N GLY A 97 5.66 -12.41 8.89
CA GLY A 97 4.50 -12.37 9.77
C GLY A 97 3.35 -11.54 9.16
N GLY A 98 2.91 -10.50 9.86
CA GLY A 98 1.83 -9.61 9.40
C GLY A 98 2.03 -9.04 7.99
N ALA A 99 3.28 -8.80 7.57
CA ALA A 99 3.59 -8.25 6.25
C ALA A 99 3.46 -9.26 5.09
N ASP A 100 3.35 -10.56 5.39
CA ASP A 100 2.97 -11.58 4.41
C ASP A 100 1.48 -11.43 4.01
N HIS A 101 0.68 -10.82 4.88
CA HIS A 101 -0.77 -10.72 4.76
C HIS A 101 -1.24 -9.33 4.32
N VAL A 102 -0.62 -8.26 4.82
CA VAL A 102 -0.92 -6.87 4.46
C VAL A 102 0.37 -6.15 4.07
N ARG A 103 0.47 -5.73 2.81
CA ARG A 103 1.69 -5.15 2.25
C ARG A 103 1.68 -3.63 2.36
N ALA A 104 2.83 -3.10 2.77
CA ALA A 104 3.11 -1.67 2.81
C ALA A 104 3.43 -1.11 1.42
N ALA A 105 2.86 0.05 1.10
CA ALA A 105 3.18 0.82 -0.10
C ALA A 105 3.89 2.12 0.27
N GLN A 106 4.90 2.53 -0.49
CA GLN A 106 5.60 3.80 -0.30
C GLN A 106 5.45 4.68 -1.54
N LEU A 107 5.37 5.99 -1.33
CA LEU A 107 5.48 7.01 -2.38
C LEU A 107 6.71 7.88 -2.10
N ARG A 108 7.59 8.05 -3.09
CA ARG A 108 8.86 8.81 -2.97
C ARG A 108 9.75 8.36 -1.80
N GLY A 109 9.72 7.06 -1.49
CA GLY A 109 10.49 6.46 -0.38
C GLY A 109 10.01 6.87 1.02
N MET A 110 8.85 7.51 1.14
CA MET A 110 8.25 7.89 2.41
C MET A 110 7.60 6.70 3.11
N SER A 111 7.28 6.87 4.39
CA SER A 111 6.61 5.85 5.18
C SER A 111 5.22 5.53 4.61
N PRO A 112 4.73 4.28 4.65
CA PRO A 112 3.42 3.92 4.09
C PRO A 112 2.23 4.68 4.68
N ASP A 113 2.31 5.01 5.96
CA ASP A 113 1.34 5.82 6.69
C ASP A 113 1.52 7.35 6.48
N GLN A 114 2.37 7.76 5.53
CA GLN A 114 2.54 9.15 5.07
C GLN A 114 1.91 9.40 3.68
N VAL A 115 1.15 8.44 3.15
CA VAL A 115 0.37 8.56 1.91
C VAL A 115 -1.12 8.53 2.27
N LEU A 116 -1.85 9.57 1.88
CA LEU A 116 -3.30 9.59 2.06
C LEU A 116 -3.99 8.91 0.88
N VAL A 117 -4.86 7.94 1.15
CA VAL A 117 -5.67 7.27 0.14
C VAL A 117 -7.11 7.78 0.22
N LEU A 118 -7.67 8.13 -0.93
CA LEU A 118 -9.06 8.56 -1.09
C LEU A 118 -9.78 7.61 -2.05
N VAL A 119 -11.09 7.44 -1.84
CA VAL A 119 -12.00 6.81 -2.80
C VAL A 119 -13.09 7.83 -3.13
N ASN A 120 -13.23 8.20 -4.40
CA ASN A 120 -14.11 9.28 -4.85
C ASN A 120 -13.93 10.59 -4.04
N GLY A 121 -12.69 10.92 -3.69
CA GLY A 121 -12.34 12.10 -2.91
C GLY A 121 -12.62 12.00 -1.39
N LYS A 122 -13.11 10.86 -0.89
CA LYS A 122 -13.35 10.64 0.55
C LYS A 122 -12.29 9.72 1.16
N ARG A 123 -11.90 10.00 2.41
CA ARG A 123 -10.79 9.31 3.09
C ARG A 123 -11.05 7.81 3.28
N ARG A 124 -10.07 6.98 2.87
CA ARG A 124 -10.02 5.54 3.13
C ARG A 124 -9.37 5.28 4.49
N HIS A 125 -9.85 4.29 5.24
CA HIS A 125 -9.22 3.84 6.49
C HIS A 125 -7.97 2.98 6.23
N THR A 126 -7.10 2.86 7.22
CA THR A 126 -5.92 1.97 7.18
C THR A 126 -6.26 0.55 7.63
N SER A 127 -5.35 -0.40 7.45
CA SER A 127 -5.46 -1.72 8.09
C SER A 127 -5.23 -1.63 9.61
N ALA A 128 -5.64 -2.68 10.33
CA ALA A 128 -5.38 -2.85 11.76
C ALA A 128 -4.02 -3.51 12.05
N VAL A 129 -3.34 -4.03 11.02
CA VAL A 129 -2.09 -4.78 11.14
C VAL A 129 -0.91 -3.80 11.23
N VAL A 130 -0.10 -3.95 12.29
CA VAL A 130 1.17 -3.24 12.43
C VAL A 130 2.28 -4.11 11.85
N ASN A 131 3.08 -3.55 10.94
CA ASN A 131 4.29 -4.21 10.49
C ASN A 131 5.42 -3.99 11.51
N ASP A 132 5.77 -5.00 12.30
CA ASP A 132 6.82 -4.91 13.34
C ASP A 132 8.19 -5.49 12.90
N SER A 133 8.21 -6.16 11.75
CA SER A 133 9.39 -6.80 11.17
C SER A 133 10.35 -5.79 10.55
N SER A 134 11.66 -6.10 10.54
CA SER A 134 12.75 -5.32 9.90
C SER A 134 12.61 -5.27 8.38
N LYS A 135 11.60 -4.53 7.91
CA LYS A 135 11.22 -4.41 6.50
C LYS A 135 10.79 -2.98 6.17
N ILE A 136 10.61 -2.70 4.89
CA ILE A 136 9.97 -1.48 4.43
C ILE A 136 8.59 -1.34 5.09
N GLY A 137 8.36 -0.21 5.75
CA GLY A 137 7.10 0.08 6.46
C GLY A 137 7.08 -0.39 7.92
N ARG A 138 8.22 -0.76 8.50
CA ARG A 138 8.33 -1.10 9.93
C ARG A 138 7.76 0.00 10.83
N GLY A 139 6.96 -0.40 11.80
CA GLY A 139 6.26 0.45 12.75
C GLY A 139 5.02 1.15 12.19
N THR A 140 4.47 0.71 11.07
CA THR A 140 3.33 1.39 10.42
C THR A 140 2.13 0.46 10.24
N ALA A 141 0.95 1.07 10.13
CA ALA A 141 -0.29 0.42 9.74
C ALA A 141 -0.78 1.03 8.41
N PRO A 142 -0.48 0.40 7.25
CA PRO A 142 -0.75 0.97 5.94
C PRO A 142 -2.22 0.78 5.52
N VAL A 143 -2.65 1.50 4.49
CA VAL A 143 -3.86 1.14 3.71
C VAL A 143 -3.59 -0.12 2.91
N ASP A 144 -4.49 -1.10 2.99
CA ASP A 144 -4.40 -2.31 2.17
C ASP A 144 -4.94 -2.05 0.76
N PHE A 145 -4.06 -1.77 -0.20
CA PHE A 145 -4.45 -1.58 -1.61
C PHE A 145 -5.11 -2.82 -2.23
N ASN A 146 -4.77 -4.03 -1.77
CA ASN A 146 -5.31 -5.26 -2.34
C ASN A 146 -6.77 -5.51 -1.94
N SER A 147 -7.31 -4.75 -0.99
CA SER A 147 -8.74 -4.73 -0.63
C SER A 147 -9.63 -3.97 -1.62
N ILE A 148 -9.04 -3.23 -2.57
CA ILE A 148 -9.77 -2.44 -3.57
C ILE A 148 -9.61 -3.13 -4.93
N PRO A 149 -10.67 -3.74 -5.49
CA PRO A 149 -10.58 -4.49 -6.74
C PRO A 149 -10.35 -3.56 -7.93
N ILE A 150 -9.45 -3.93 -8.84
CA ILE A 150 -9.13 -3.14 -10.05
C ILE A 150 -10.39 -2.93 -10.93
N SER A 151 -11.30 -3.91 -10.94
CA SER A 151 -12.56 -3.84 -11.68
C SER A 151 -13.48 -2.68 -11.25
N ALA A 152 -13.31 -2.18 -10.02
CA ALA A 152 -14.06 -1.04 -9.47
C ALA A 152 -13.56 0.32 -9.95
N ILE A 153 -12.40 0.38 -10.60
CA ILE A 153 -11.67 1.62 -10.78
C ILE A 153 -11.85 2.14 -12.20
N LYS A 154 -12.29 3.39 -12.32
CA LYS A 154 -12.30 4.15 -13.59
C LYS A 154 -10.92 4.71 -13.89
N ARG A 155 -10.32 5.33 -12.87
CA ARG A 155 -8.98 5.90 -12.92
C ARG A 155 -8.43 6.13 -11.52
N ILE A 156 -7.13 6.32 -11.42
CA ILE A 156 -6.44 6.77 -10.20
C ILE A 156 -5.72 8.07 -10.51
N GLU A 157 -5.84 9.03 -9.59
CA GLU A 157 -5.12 10.29 -9.61
C GLU A 157 -4.10 10.30 -8.48
N VAL A 158 -2.81 10.47 -8.80
CA VAL A 158 -1.72 10.50 -7.81
C VAL A 158 -1.13 11.89 -7.75
N LEU A 159 -1.48 12.61 -6.69
CA LEU A 159 -0.87 13.88 -6.34
C LEU A 159 0.39 13.61 -5.53
N ARG A 160 1.54 13.90 -6.15
CA ARG A 160 2.85 13.60 -5.54
C ARG A 160 3.36 14.69 -4.60
N ASP A 161 2.66 15.82 -4.51
CA ASP A 161 3.04 16.93 -3.64
C ASP A 161 2.37 16.82 -2.26
N GLY A 162 2.98 17.47 -1.26
CA GLY A 162 2.37 17.58 0.07
C GLY A 162 1.00 18.26 -0.02
N ALA A 163 -0.03 17.61 0.55
CA ALA A 163 -1.41 18.01 0.34
C ALA A 163 -2.25 18.05 1.62
N GLY A 164 -1.60 18.09 2.79
CA GLY A 164 -2.30 18.08 4.07
C GLY A 164 -3.14 19.32 4.33
N ALA A 165 -2.82 20.45 3.70
CA ALA A 165 -3.69 21.63 3.74
C ALA A 165 -5.04 21.42 3.01
N GLN A 166 -5.09 20.56 2.00
CA GLN A 166 -6.29 20.32 1.16
C GLN A 166 -7.10 19.10 1.60
N TYR A 167 -6.43 18.05 2.07
CA TYR A 167 -7.04 16.74 2.37
C TYR A 167 -6.87 16.27 3.83
N GLY A 168 -6.16 17.03 4.66
CA GLY A 168 -5.94 16.74 6.07
C GLY A 168 -4.67 15.96 6.38
N SER A 169 -4.55 15.58 7.65
CA SER A 169 -3.44 14.79 8.19
C SER A 169 -3.00 13.64 7.28
N ASP A 170 -1.74 13.24 7.41
CA ASP A 170 -1.14 12.05 6.80
C ASP A 170 -0.70 12.22 5.33
N ALA A 171 -1.14 13.27 4.63
CA ALA A 171 -0.72 13.58 3.25
C ALA A 171 0.69 14.24 3.17
N ILE A 172 1.67 13.68 3.87
CA ILE A 172 3.08 14.15 3.87
C ILE A 172 3.73 13.87 2.52
N ALA A 173 3.61 12.63 2.03
CA ALA A 173 4.23 12.14 0.79
C ALA A 173 3.38 12.41 -0.45
N GLY A 174 2.06 12.54 -0.28
CA GLY A 174 1.12 12.76 -1.37
C GLY A 174 -0.26 12.17 -1.10
N VAL A 175 -1.10 12.18 -2.14
CA VAL A 175 -2.47 11.64 -2.13
C VAL A 175 -2.67 10.72 -3.33
N ILE A 176 -3.27 9.56 -3.09
CA ILE A 176 -3.75 8.64 -4.12
C ILE A 176 -5.27 8.63 -4.08
N ASN A 177 -5.93 9.21 -5.08
CA ASN A 177 -7.38 9.23 -5.19
C ASN A 177 -7.87 8.23 -6.22
N ILE A 178 -8.63 7.25 -5.75
CA ILE A 178 -9.22 6.19 -6.56
C ILE A 178 -10.62 6.61 -6.96
N ILE A 179 -10.83 6.84 -8.25
CA ILE A 179 -12.16 7.17 -8.78
C ILE A 179 -12.82 5.87 -9.23
N LEU A 180 -13.98 5.59 -8.64
CA LEU A 180 -14.74 4.38 -8.96
C LEU A 180 -15.43 4.49 -10.31
N ASP A 181 -15.66 3.34 -10.94
CA ASP A 181 -16.40 3.21 -12.18
C ASP A 181 -17.83 3.73 -12.00
N ASP A 182 -18.19 4.69 -12.85
CA ASP A 182 -19.44 5.44 -12.86
C ASP A 182 -20.22 5.23 -14.17
N ALA A 183 -19.81 4.25 -14.99
CA ALA A 183 -20.49 3.95 -16.24
C ALA A 183 -21.95 3.51 -15.97
N PRO A 184 -22.94 4.26 -16.47
CA PRO A 184 -24.33 4.08 -16.05
C PRO A 184 -24.95 2.78 -16.57
N GLU A 185 -24.42 2.20 -17.65
CA GLU A 185 -25.00 1.03 -18.30
C GLU A 185 -23.90 0.06 -18.74
N GLY A 186 -24.33 -1.15 -19.08
CA GLY A 186 -23.47 -2.22 -19.57
C GLY A 186 -22.76 -2.98 -18.46
N GLY A 187 -22.23 -4.14 -18.82
CA GLY A 187 -21.49 -5.02 -17.94
C GLY A 187 -20.21 -5.55 -18.56
N GLU A 188 -19.38 -6.14 -17.73
CA GLU A 188 -18.15 -6.81 -18.14
C GLU A 188 -17.94 -8.03 -17.25
N VAL A 189 -17.61 -9.16 -17.87
CA VAL A 189 -17.02 -10.31 -17.19
C VAL A 189 -15.61 -10.50 -17.74
N SER A 190 -14.62 -10.59 -16.85
CA SER A 190 -13.24 -10.85 -17.24
C SER A 190 -12.65 -11.96 -16.37
N THR A 191 -11.97 -12.91 -16.99
CA THR A 191 -11.25 -13.98 -16.31
C THR A 191 -9.80 -13.99 -16.78
N SER A 192 -8.87 -14.04 -15.83
CA SER A 192 -7.44 -14.18 -16.08
C SER A 192 -6.91 -15.43 -15.40
N TYR A 193 -5.98 -16.11 -16.05
CA TYR A 193 -5.22 -17.21 -15.48
C TYR A 193 -3.76 -17.11 -15.90
N GLY A 194 -2.85 -17.32 -14.95
CA GLY A 194 -1.41 -17.32 -15.24
C GLY A 194 -0.60 -18.10 -14.22
N ALA A 195 0.70 -18.21 -14.47
CA ALA A 195 1.65 -18.88 -13.59
C ALA A 195 3.07 -18.31 -13.81
N TYR A 196 3.92 -18.48 -12.81
CA TYR A 196 5.35 -18.27 -12.99
C TYR A 196 5.95 -19.46 -13.72
N HIS A 197 6.82 -19.20 -14.70
CA HIS A 197 7.63 -20.22 -15.35
C HIS A 197 9.05 -19.69 -15.49
N THR A 198 9.95 -20.21 -14.66
CA THR A 198 11.23 -19.55 -14.41
C THR A 198 12.35 -20.54 -14.12
N HIS A 199 13.59 -20.16 -14.46
CA HIS A 199 14.80 -20.87 -14.07
C HIS A 199 15.37 -20.32 -12.75
N GLN A 200 15.33 -21.13 -11.70
CA GLN A 200 15.89 -20.78 -10.41
C GLN A 200 17.37 -21.16 -10.37
N ASP A 201 18.25 -20.20 -10.64
CA ASP A 201 19.69 -20.46 -10.61
C ASP A 201 20.15 -20.97 -9.22
N ALA A 202 19.49 -20.54 -8.13
CA ALA A 202 19.84 -20.91 -6.76
C ALA A 202 19.84 -22.43 -6.52
N ILE A 203 19.04 -23.15 -7.29
CA ILE A 203 18.89 -24.61 -7.21
C ILE A 203 19.08 -25.30 -8.57
N GLY A 204 19.44 -24.55 -9.62
CA GLY A 204 19.64 -25.05 -10.99
C GLY A 204 18.40 -25.69 -11.61
N ARG A 205 17.19 -25.23 -11.28
CA ARG A 205 15.93 -25.88 -11.69
C ARG A 205 14.93 -24.91 -12.30
N THR A 206 14.35 -25.32 -13.42
CA THR A 206 13.16 -24.66 -13.97
C THR A 206 11.90 -25.14 -13.25
N THR A 207 11.08 -24.19 -12.80
CA THR A 207 9.87 -24.43 -12.01
C THR A 207 8.69 -23.70 -12.63
N THR A 208 7.51 -24.34 -12.58
CA THR A 208 6.22 -23.71 -12.84
C THR A 208 5.39 -23.75 -11.56
N ASP A 209 5.09 -22.60 -10.98
CA ASP A 209 4.35 -22.44 -9.73
C ASP A 209 3.61 -21.09 -9.68
N GLY A 210 2.98 -20.79 -8.54
CA GLY A 210 2.22 -19.55 -8.35
C GLY A 210 1.08 -19.39 -9.35
N GLN A 211 0.39 -20.48 -9.67
CA GLN A 211 -0.83 -20.46 -10.47
C GLN A 211 -1.80 -19.47 -9.84
N ASN A 212 -2.31 -18.56 -10.65
CA ASN A 212 -3.16 -17.48 -10.19
C ASN A 212 -4.35 -17.31 -11.13
N SER A 213 -5.55 -17.21 -10.56
CA SER A 213 -6.77 -16.93 -11.29
C SER A 213 -7.52 -15.74 -10.69
N VAL A 214 -8.03 -14.88 -11.57
CA VAL A 214 -8.80 -13.69 -11.19
C VAL A 214 -10.04 -13.65 -12.06
N THR A 215 -11.22 -13.68 -11.45
CA THR A 215 -12.49 -13.54 -12.17
C THR A 215 -13.23 -12.32 -11.64
N THR A 216 -13.62 -11.43 -12.53
CA THR A 216 -14.37 -10.21 -12.23
C THR A 216 -15.67 -10.20 -13.01
N ALA A 217 -16.71 -9.66 -12.39
CA ALA A 217 -17.99 -9.39 -13.04
C ALA A 217 -18.51 -8.03 -12.54
N LYS A 218 -18.94 -7.17 -13.45
CA LYS A 218 -19.56 -5.88 -13.10
C LYS A 218 -20.73 -5.57 -14.02
N ILE A 219 -21.67 -4.79 -13.50
CA ILE A 219 -22.86 -4.33 -14.22
C ILE A 219 -23.31 -2.97 -13.67
N GLY A 220 -23.88 -2.14 -14.53
CA GLY A 220 -24.52 -0.89 -14.14
C GLY A 220 -25.87 -0.70 -14.83
N THR A 221 -26.72 0.10 -14.22
CA THR A 221 -27.97 0.57 -14.81
C THR A 221 -28.26 2.01 -14.39
N ARG A 222 -29.01 2.74 -15.22
CA ARG A 222 -29.49 4.08 -14.91
C ARG A 222 -30.54 4.04 -13.80
N LEU A 223 -30.53 5.06 -12.96
CA LEU A 223 -31.54 5.29 -11.94
C LEU A 223 -32.27 6.61 -12.21
N GLY A 224 -33.59 6.52 -12.34
CA GLY A 224 -34.43 7.69 -12.66
C GLY A 224 -34.23 8.22 -14.07
N GLU A 225 -35.02 9.23 -14.43
CA GLU A 225 -34.99 9.85 -15.77
C GLU A 225 -33.95 10.98 -15.86
N GLU A 226 -33.47 11.48 -14.72
CA GLU A 226 -32.58 12.66 -14.62
C GLU A 226 -31.07 12.30 -14.61
N GLY A 227 -30.71 11.09 -15.04
CA GLY A 227 -29.31 10.70 -15.25
C GLY A 227 -28.59 10.13 -14.02
N GLY A 228 -29.32 9.55 -13.05
CA GLY A 228 -28.71 8.76 -11.99
C GLY A 228 -28.19 7.41 -12.48
N PHE A 229 -27.40 6.74 -11.64
CA PHE A 229 -26.88 5.40 -11.92
C PHE A 229 -26.63 4.61 -10.65
N ILE A 230 -26.61 3.28 -10.80
CA ILE A 230 -25.98 2.37 -9.86
C ILE A 230 -25.13 1.38 -10.63
N ARG A 231 -23.92 1.15 -10.15
CA ARG A 231 -22.98 0.21 -10.69
C ARG A 231 -22.36 -0.59 -9.57
N GLY A 232 -22.06 -1.86 -9.83
CA GLY A 232 -21.31 -2.67 -8.89
C GLY A 232 -20.69 -3.87 -9.56
N GLY A 233 -19.87 -4.57 -8.79
CA GLY A 233 -19.19 -5.76 -9.26
C GLY A 233 -18.64 -6.61 -8.15
N THR A 234 -18.20 -7.80 -8.53
CA THR A 234 -17.57 -8.80 -7.68
C THR A 234 -16.29 -9.29 -8.31
N GLU A 235 -15.32 -9.66 -7.47
CA GLU A 235 -14.04 -10.23 -7.89
C GLU A 235 -13.68 -11.42 -7.00
N TYR A 236 -13.32 -12.54 -7.61
CA TYR A 236 -12.75 -13.71 -6.95
C TYR A 236 -11.29 -13.86 -7.37
N LYS A 237 -10.38 -14.01 -6.39
CA LYS A 237 -8.95 -14.25 -6.63
C LYS A 237 -8.52 -15.54 -5.96
N ASP A 238 -7.70 -16.30 -6.66
CA ASP A 238 -7.16 -17.57 -6.19
C ASP A 238 -5.70 -17.68 -6.64
N ARG A 239 -4.77 -17.46 -5.70
CA ARG A 239 -3.32 -17.48 -5.92
C ARG A 239 -2.62 -18.58 -5.13
N ASP A 240 -2.03 -19.54 -5.82
CA ASP A 240 -1.16 -20.57 -5.26
C ASP A 240 0.24 -20.00 -4.91
N PRO A 241 1.00 -20.67 -4.02
CA PRO A 241 2.25 -20.11 -3.53
C PRO A 241 3.38 -20.27 -4.55
N THR A 242 4.40 -19.41 -4.43
CA THR A 242 5.69 -19.60 -5.11
C THR A 242 6.74 -20.01 -4.08
N ASN A 243 7.80 -20.67 -4.55
CA ASN A 243 8.98 -20.88 -3.71
C ASN A 243 10.27 -20.69 -4.50
N ARG A 244 11.15 -19.85 -3.97
CA ARG A 244 12.45 -19.41 -4.48
C ARG A 244 13.57 -19.57 -3.44
N ALA A 245 13.28 -20.32 -2.38
CA ALA A 245 14.28 -20.71 -1.40
C ALA A 245 15.32 -21.65 -2.04
N GLY A 246 16.56 -21.49 -1.57
CA GLY A 246 17.69 -22.31 -1.99
C GLY A 246 17.75 -23.65 -1.25
N PHE A 247 18.89 -24.33 -1.38
CA PHE A 247 19.19 -25.52 -0.59
C PHE A 247 19.77 -25.14 0.75
N ASP A 248 19.38 -25.89 1.76
CA ASP A 248 19.83 -25.71 3.12
C ASP A 248 21.30 -26.12 3.27
N GLY A 249 22.13 -25.19 3.71
CA GLY A 249 23.56 -25.40 3.98
C GLY A 249 23.85 -25.76 5.44
N PHE A 250 22.85 -25.77 6.32
CA PHE A 250 23.05 -26.12 7.73
C PHE A 250 23.18 -27.63 7.93
N ALA A 251 23.90 -28.03 8.97
CA ALA A 251 24.31 -29.42 9.19
C ALA A 251 23.16 -30.38 9.52
N ASP A 252 22.02 -29.87 10.01
CA ASP A 252 20.89 -30.70 10.44
C ASP A 252 20.12 -31.29 9.24
N THR A 253 20.03 -30.54 8.13
CA THR A 253 19.28 -30.92 6.92
C THR A 253 19.99 -30.50 5.62
N PRO A 254 21.28 -30.84 5.43
CA PRO A 254 22.07 -30.33 4.31
C PRO A 254 21.51 -30.79 2.96
N GLY A 255 21.41 -29.86 2.01
CA GLY A 255 20.90 -30.10 0.66
C GLY A 255 19.39 -30.27 0.56
N GLN A 256 18.64 -30.14 1.66
CA GLN A 256 17.18 -30.16 1.65
C GLN A 256 16.61 -28.78 1.31
N ARG A 257 15.32 -28.73 0.97
CA ARG A 257 14.61 -27.49 0.66
C ARG A 257 13.51 -27.27 1.69
N ASN A 258 13.91 -26.69 2.81
CA ASN A 258 13.06 -26.58 4.01
C ASN A 258 12.30 -25.26 4.11
N TYR A 259 12.84 -24.20 3.52
CA TYR A 259 12.28 -22.85 3.55
C TYR A 259 11.36 -22.60 2.36
N VAL A 260 10.51 -21.58 2.54
CA VAL A 260 9.73 -20.96 1.48
C VAL A 260 10.21 -19.53 1.34
N MET A 261 10.37 -19.06 0.11
CA MET A 261 10.66 -17.65 -0.17
C MET A 261 9.87 -17.27 -1.42
N GLY A 262 8.97 -16.31 -1.33
CA GLY A 262 8.00 -16.02 -2.39
C GLY A 262 6.61 -15.72 -1.84
N ASP A 263 5.62 -15.67 -2.72
CA ASP A 263 4.25 -15.37 -2.31
C ASP A 263 3.60 -16.57 -1.60
N GLY A 264 2.86 -16.25 -0.53
CA GLY A 264 1.96 -17.19 0.12
C GLY A 264 0.65 -17.39 -0.65
N ILE A 265 -0.15 -18.34 -0.17
CA ILE A 265 -1.51 -18.57 -0.67
C ILE A 265 -2.35 -17.33 -0.35
N ALA A 266 -3.15 -16.88 -1.33
CA ALA A 266 -4.18 -15.87 -1.12
C ALA A 266 -5.47 -16.28 -1.84
N ARG A 267 -6.59 -16.19 -1.13
CA ARG A 267 -7.94 -16.40 -1.66
C ARG A 267 -8.80 -15.21 -1.26
N ASP A 268 -9.40 -14.53 -2.23
CA ASP A 268 -10.14 -13.30 -1.99
C ASP A 268 -11.53 -13.35 -2.60
N VAL A 269 -12.51 -12.79 -1.89
CA VAL A 269 -13.79 -12.36 -2.43
C VAL A 269 -13.92 -10.86 -2.20
N ASN A 270 -14.15 -10.12 -3.29
CA ASN A 270 -14.35 -8.68 -3.23
C ASN A 270 -15.70 -8.32 -3.84
N ALA A 271 -16.34 -7.29 -3.31
CA ALA A 271 -17.51 -6.66 -3.89
C ALA A 271 -17.40 -5.14 -3.79
N TRP A 272 -18.02 -4.44 -4.71
CA TRP A 272 -18.05 -2.97 -4.69
C TRP A 272 -19.31 -2.45 -5.34
N PHE A 273 -19.69 -1.23 -4.99
CA PHE A 273 -20.72 -0.49 -5.67
C PHE A 273 -20.41 1.01 -5.70
N ASN A 274 -21.01 1.70 -6.66
CA ASN A 274 -20.97 3.15 -6.83
C ASN A 274 -22.31 3.60 -7.41
N GLY A 275 -22.90 4.66 -6.87
CA GLY A 275 -24.18 5.14 -7.34
C GLY A 275 -24.43 6.61 -7.03
N GLU A 276 -25.20 7.23 -7.91
CA GLU A 276 -25.67 8.60 -7.81
C GLU A 276 -27.16 8.65 -8.17
N LEU A 277 -27.93 9.36 -7.36
CA LEU A 277 -29.36 9.57 -7.56
C LEU A 277 -29.65 11.07 -7.55
N PRO A 278 -30.02 11.65 -8.70
CA PRO A 278 -30.56 13.01 -8.78
C PRO A 278 -31.83 13.12 -7.94
N LEU A 279 -31.91 14.17 -7.12
CA LEU A 279 -33.05 14.47 -6.26
C LEU A 279 -33.41 15.95 -6.40
N ALA A 280 -34.60 16.34 -5.97
CA ALA A 280 -34.99 17.75 -5.94
C ALA A 280 -33.98 18.57 -5.09
N GLY A 281 -33.28 19.52 -5.73
CA GLY A 281 -32.29 20.38 -5.07
C GLY A 281 -30.85 19.83 -5.01
N GLY A 282 -30.57 18.66 -5.60
CA GLY A 282 -29.20 18.12 -5.62
C GLY A 282 -29.08 16.67 -6.09
N LYS A 283 -28.07 15.98 -5.57
CA LYS A 283 -27.70 14.60 -5.91
C LYS A 283 -27.31 13.86 -4.64
N ALA A 284 -28.01 12.78 -4.32
CA ALA A 284 -27.53 11.81 -3.34
C ALA A 284 -26.53 10.86 -4.00
N TYR A 285 -25.49 10.45 -3.29
CA TYR A 285 -24.54 9.47 -3.80
C TYR A 285 -24.14 8.47 -2.70
N SER A 286 -23.76 7.27 -3.11
CA SER A 286 -23.24 6.27 -2.21
C SER A 286 -22.30 5.32 -2.94
N PHE A 287 -21.25 4.90 -2.26
CA PHE A 287 -20.30 3.92 -2.79
C PHE A 287 -19.69 3.11 -1.64
N GLY A 288 -19.14 1.96 -1.96
CA GLY A 288 -18.49 1.12 -0.96
C GLY A 288 -17.73 -0.06 -1.54
N THR A 289 -16.90 -0.66 -0.69
CA THR A 289 -16.08 -1.83 -0.97
C THR A 289 -16.18 -2.84 0.17
N TYR A 290 -16.17 -4.12 -0.19
CA TYR A 290 -16.06 -5.27 0.70
C TYR A 290 -14.90 -6.14 0.21
N ASN A 291 -14.03 -6.56 1.12
CA ASN A 291 -12.98 -7.54 0.89
C ASN A 291 -13.00 -8.56 2.02
N GLU A 292 -12.97 -9.84 1.64
CA GLU A 292 -12.66 -10.95 2.52
C GLU A 292 -11.50 -11.70 1.91
N ARG A 293 -10.39 -11.82 2.64
CA ARG A 293 -9.16 -12.44 2.16
C ARG A 293 -8.60 -13.42 3.18
N HIS A 294 -8.42 -14.66 2.73
CA HIS A 294 -7.73 -15.71 3.48
C HIS A 294 -6.33 -15.89 2.93
N THR A 295 -5.33 -15.86 3.81
CA THR A 295 -3.93 -15.95 3.42
C THR A 295 -3.17 -16.98 4.24
N THR A 296 -2.17 -17.61 3.63
CA THR A 296 -1.21 -18.48 4.32
C THR A 296 0.19 -18.07 3.96
N GLY A 297 0.92 -17.55 4.96
CA GLY A 297 2.34 -17.26 4.91
C GLY A 297 3.19 -18.46 5.34
N ALA A 298 4.50 -18.26 5.35
CA ALA A 298 5.46 -19.23 5.84
C ALA A 298 6.35 -18.56 6.88
N GLU A 299 6.57 -19.25 8.00
CA GLU A 299 7.53 -18.80 9.00
C GLU A 299 8.91 -19.42 8.72
N PHE A 300 9.87 -19.20 9.62
CA PHE A 300 11.16 -19.87 9.55
C PHE A 300 11.02 -21.38 9.84
N TYR A 301 11.77 -22.21 9.13
CA TYR A 301 11.80 -23.65 9.39
C TYR A 301 12.38 -23.94 10.78
N ARG A 302 11.84 -24.96 11.42
CA ARG A 302 12.28 -25.51 12.71
C ARG A 302 12.97 -26.83 12.46
N TYR A 303 14.23 -26.88 12.84
CA TYR A 303 15.12 -27.98 12.57
C TYR A 303 14.78 -29.22 13.41
N PRO A 304 15.07 -30.44 12.91
CA PRO A 304 14.88 -31.68 13.68
C PRO A 304 15.46 -31.63 15.09
N SER A 305 16.63 -30.99 15.27
CA SER A 305 17.31 -30.85 16.56
C SER A 305 16.55 -29.98 17.57
N GLU A 306 15.65 -29.09 17.13
CA GLU A 306 14.88 -28.23 18.01
C GLU A 306 13.76 -28.99 18.71
N GLN A 307 13.03 -29.84 17.98
CA GLN A 307 11.87 -30.59 18.49
C GLN A 307 11.89 -32.07 18.07
N PRO A 308 12.95 -32.84 18.39
CA PRO A 308 13.13 -34.19 17.85
C PRO A 308 12.06 -35.19 18.31
N GLN A 309 11.40 -34.92 19.43
CA GLN A 309 10.34 -35.77 19.98
C GLN A 309 9.00 -35.63 19.23
N PHE A 310 8.70 -34.43 18.72
CA PHE A 310 7.42 -34.11 18.08
C PHE A 310 7.54 -34.05 16.56
N TYR A 311 8.67 -33.52 16.07
CA TYR A 311 8.96 -33.34 14.66
C TYR A 311 10.37 -33.87 14.33
N PRO A 312 10.55 -35.20 14.25
CA PRO A 312 11.86 -35.82 14.03
C PRO A 312 12.49 -35.47 12.66
N ASN A 313 11.72 -34.89 11.74
CA ASN A 313 12.19 -34.41 10.44
C ASN A 313 12.07 -32.88 10.32
N GLY A 314 11.93 -32.16 11.43
CA GLY A 314 11.64 -30.73 11.46
C GLY A 314 10.28 -30.35 10.86
N TYR A 315 9.96 -29.07 10.89
CA TYR A 315 8.67 -28.54 10.43
C TYR A 315 8.76 -27.06 10.05
N LEU A 316 7.86 -26.63 9.16
CA LEU A 316 7.72 -25.24 8.76
C LEU A 316 6.38 -24.73 9.32
N PRO A 317 6.36 -23.90 10.36
CA PRO A 317 5.14 -23.23 10.81
C PRO A 317 4.54 -22.37 9.68
N GLN A 318 3.22 -22.22 9.72
CA GLN A 318 2.48 -21.42 8.75
C GLN A 318 1.65 -20.38 9.49
N SER A 319 1.88 -19.11 9.18
CA SER A 319 1.00 -18.01 9.56
C SER A 319 -0.24 -18.00 8.69
N LEU A 320 -1.38 -17.73 9.32
CA LEU A 320 -2.69 -17.62 8.73
C LEU A 320 -3.22 -16.22 9.02
N GLY A 321 -3.78 -15.59 8.00
CA GLY A 321 -4.38 -14.26 8.12
C GLY A 321 -5.74 -14.23 7.44
N ASP A 322 -6.77 -13.94 8.22
CA ASP A 322 -8.14 -13.78 7.76
C ASP A 322 -8.52 -12.29 7.87
N ASN A 323 -8.55 -11.60 6.73
CA ASN A 323 -8.82 -10.16 6.66
C ASN A 323 -10.24 -9.89 6.18
N THR A 324 -11.00 -9.11 6.95
CA THR A 324 -12.30 -8.56 6.54
C THR A 324 -12.22 -7.05 6.52
N ASP A 325 -12.41 -6.44 5.35
CA ASP A 325 -12.38 -5.00 5.16
C ASP A 325 -13.66 -4.47 4.51
N ILE A 326 -14.29 -3.49 5.16
CA ILE A 326 -15.55 -2.89 4.71
C ILE A 326 -15.42 -1.38 4.74
N SER A 327 -15.76 -0.71 3.64
CA SER A 327 -15.91 0.75 3.58
C SER A 327 -17.19 1.11 2.88
N ALA A 328 -17.95 2.04 3.45
CA ALA A 328 -19.17 2.56 2.85
C ALA A 328 -19.27 4.06 3.08
N THR A 329 -19.67 4.77 2.03
CA THR A 329 -19.90 6.21 2.03
C THR A 329 -21.31 6.51 1.55
N ALA A 330 -21.96 7.45 2.21
CA ALA A 330 -23.19 8.09 1.73
C ALA A 330 -23.04 9.60 1.83
N GLY A 331 -23.59 10.31 0.86
CA GLY A 331 -23.53 11.77 0.85
C GLY A 331 -24.58 12.42 -0.04
N PHE A 332 -24.61 13.75 0.03
CA PHE A 332 -25.49 14.60 -0.74
C PHE A 332 -24.71 15.82 -1.22
N LYS A 333 -24.82 16.12 -2.51
CA LYS A 333 -24.28 17.32 -3.16
C LYS A 333 -25.42 18.18 -3.67
N GLY A 334 -25.27 19.48 -3.66
CA GLY A 334 -26.26 20.38 -4.24
C GLY A 334 -25.84 21.83 -4.20
N LEU A 335 -26.81 22.72 -4.36
CA LEU A 335 -26.62 24.16 -4.31
C LEU A 335 -27.36 24.74 -3.10
N ILE A 336 -26.71 25.67 -2.39
CA ILE A 336 -27.33 26.53 -1.38
C ILE A 336 -27.49 27.92 -1.96
N GLY A 337 -28.73 28.30 -2.27
CA GLY A 337 -29.00 29.48 -3.09
C GLY A 337 -28.45 29.28 -4.52
N ASP A 338 -27.96 30.35 -5.14
CA ASP A 338 -27.47 30.32 -6.52
C ASP A 338 -25.93 30.24 -6.63
N ASP A 339 -25.21 30.45 -5.52
CA ASP A 339 -23.76 30.73 -5.55
C ASP A 339 -22.88 29.66 -4.87
N TRP A 340 -23.44 28.85 -3.97
CA TRP A 340 -22.67 27.91 -3.15
C TRP A 340 -22.96 26.46 -3.53
N ASP A 341 -21.95 25.77 -4.04
CA ASP A 341 -21.93 24.32 -4.05
C ASP A 341 -21.70 23.80 -2.62
N PHE A 342 -22.37 22.72 -2.26
CA PHE A 342 -22.09 21.99 -1.03
C PHE A 342 -21.99 20.48 -1.27
N ASP A 343 -21.19 19.82 -0.45
CA ASP A 343 -21.08 18.36 -0.34
C ASP A 343 -21.06 17.98 1.13
N SER A 344 -22.04 17.18 1.55
CA SER A 344 -22.04 16.54 2.86
C SER A 344 -21.90 15.04 2.70
N SER A 345 -21.07 14.41 3.52
CA SER A 345 -20.89 12.96 3.48
C SER A 345 -20.55 12.36 4.81
N ILE A 346 -20.91 11.09 4.98
CA ILE A 346 -20.44 10.22 6.05
C ILE A 346 -19.79 8.99 5.42
N THR A 347 -18.60 8.64 5.88
CA THR A 347 -17.86 7.44 5.50
C THR A 347 -17.59 6.62 6.73
N HIS A 348 -17.97 5.34 6.71
CA HIS A 348 -17.64 4.38 7.74
C HIS A 348 -16.74 3.28 7.17
N GLY A 349 -15.66 2.99 7.87
CA GLY A 349 -14.64 2.03 7.50
C GLY A 349 -14.31 1.11 8.67
N ARG A 350 -14.15 -0.19 8.38
CA ARG A 350 -13.71 -1.20 9.35
C ARG A 350 -12.74 -2.17 8.68
N ASN A 351 -11.61 -2.42 9.34
CA ASN A 351 -10.69 -3.52 9.02
C ASN A 351 -10.58 -4.43 10.24
N ARG A 352 -10.85 -5.73 10.09
CA ARG A 352 -10.55 -6.75 11.11
C ARG A 352 -9.62 -7.79 10.50
N PHE A 353 -8.54 -8.07 11.20
CA PHE A 353 -7.55 -9.07 10.84
C PHE A 353 -7.46 -10.10 11.97
N GLU A 354 -7.87 -11.32 11.69
CA GLU A 354 -7.75 -12.45 12.61
C GLU A 354 -6.45 -13.21 12.28
N SER A 355 -5.59 -13.37 13.28
CA SER A 355 -4.27 -13.98 13.12
C SER A 355 -4.25 -15.36 13.75
N ALA A 356 -3.72 -16.35 13.04
CA ALA A 356 -3.53 -17.68 13.58
C ALA A 356 -2.24 -18.31 13.05
N THR A 357 -1.80 -19.39 13.68
CA THR A 357 -0.69 -20.23 13.18
C THR A 357 -1.06 -21.69 13.18
N ARG A 358 -0.48 -22.46 12.25
CA ARG A 358 -0.66 -23.92 12.18
C ARG A 358 0.62 -24.64 11.79
N ARG A 359 0.58 -25.97 11.90
CA ARG A 359 1.75 -26.84 11.66
C ARG A 359 2.90 -26.43 12.57
N THR A 360 2.56 -26.20 13.82
CA THR A 360 3.47 -25.78 14.87
C THR A 360 3.06 -26.40 16.20
N LEU A 361 3.74 -26.07 17.29
CA LEU A 361 3.40 -26.49 18.64
C LEU A 361 3.80 -25.41 19.65
N ASN A 362 3.30 -25.52 20.88
CA ASN A 362 3.84 -24.86 22.04
C ASN A 362 4.72 -25.86 22.79
N VAL A 363 6.03 -25.63 22.75
CA VAL A 363 7.07 -26.52 23.31
C VAL A 363 6.82 -26.78 24.80
N SER A 364 6.35 -25.77 25.51
CA SER A 364 6.11 -25.85 26.96
C SER A 364 4.94 -26.76 27.34
N LEU A 365 4.03 -27.06 26.39
CA LEU A 365 2.90 -27.97 26.58
C LEU A 365 3.21 -29.41 26.18
N GLY A 366 4.35 -29.65 25.52
CA GLY A 366 4.75 -30.98 25.07
C GLY A 366 3.65 -31.69 24.27
N ALA A 367 3.33 -32.93 24.66
CA ALA A 367 2.35 -33.76 23.94
C ALA A 367 0.90 -33.23 23.99
N ASP A 368 0.58 -32.36 24.94
CA ASP A 368 -0.74 -31.75 25.08
C ASP A 368 -0.89 -30.51 24.17
N SER A 369 0.17 -30.10 23.48
CA SER A 369 0.14 -28.96 22.57
C SER A 369 -0.85 -29.15 21.40
N PRO A 370 -1.71 -28.15 21.13
CA PRO A 370 -2.37 -28.02 19.83
C PRO A 370 -1.37 -27.90 18.68
N THR A 371 -1.84 -28.13 17.45
CA THR A 371 -1.06 -27.89 16.21
C THR A 371 -1.58 -26.75 15.35
N ARG A 372 -2.62 -26.06 15.84
CA ARG A 372 -3.16 -24.81 15.34
C ARG A 372 -3.53 -23.96 16.55
N PHE A 373 -3.20 -22.67 16.49
CA PHE A 373 -3.46 -21.69 17.53
C PHE A 373 -4.09 -20.46 16.89
N ASP A 374 -5.11 -19.91 17.52
CA ASP A 374 -5.49 -18.52 17.33
C ASP A 374 -4.48 -17.64 18.08
N THR A 375 -3.87 -16.67 17.40
CA THR A 375 -2.81 -15.81 17.95
C THR A 375 -3.31 -14.40 18.24
N GLY A 376 -4.58 -14.10 17.96
CA GLY A 376 -5.23 -12.86 18.32
C GLY A 376 -5.74 -12.06 17.13
N ASP A 377 -6.58 -11.07 17.44
CA ASP A 377 -7.29 -10.27 16.47
C ASP A 377 -6.90 -8.80 16.58
N TYR A 378 -6.90 -8.12 15.44
CA TYR A 378 -6.64 -6.68 15.32
C TYR A 378 -7.80 -6.03 14.59
N GLU A 379 -8.35 -4.94 15.13
CA GLU A 379 -9.46 -4.23 14.52
C GLU A 379 -9.25 -2.72 14.50
N LEU A 380 -9.52 -2.09 13.36
CA LEU A 380 -9.57 -0.65 13.19
C LEU A 380 -10.96 -0.25 12.71
N ARG A 381 -11.56 0.75 13.36
CA ARG A 381 -12.81 1.40 12.95
C ARG A 381 -12.54 2.88 12.72
N GLN A 382 -13.09 3.42 11.65
CA GLN A 382 -13.02 4.85 11.35
C GLN A 382 -14.37 5.34 10.83
N THR A 383 -14.86 6.46 11.37
CA THR A 383 -16.02 7.17 10.84
C THR A 383 -15.65 8.61 10.58
N THR A 384 -15.83 9.08 9.35
CA THR A 384 -15.53 10.46 8.95
C THR A 384 -16.78 11.12 8.42
N THR A 385 -17.08 12.32 8.90
CA THR A 385 -18.14 13.20 8.38
C THR A 385 -17.52 14.45 7.81
N ASN A 386 -17.91 14.82 6.59
CA ASN A 386 -17.44 16.02 5.91
C ASN A 386 -18.61 16.96 5.59
N LEU A 387 -18.31 18.26 5.68
CA LEU A 387 -19.13 19.35 5.16
C LEU A 387 -18.23 20.27 4.35
N ASP A 388 -18.37 20.23 3.04
CA ASP A 388 -17.56 21.01 2.10
C ASP A 388 -18.46 22.03 1.40
N PHE A 389 -17.98 23.25 1.23
CA PHE A 389 -18.67 24.33 0.52
C PHE A 389 -17.70 25.01 -0.44
N SER A 390 -18.15 25.33 -1.64
CA SER A 390 -17.38 26.14 -2.59
C SER A 390 -18.24 27.17 -3.29
N ARG A 391 -17.63 28.28 -3.67
CA ARG A 391 -18.27 29.30 -4.50
C ARG A 391 -17.28 30.00 -5.40
N GLU A 392 -17.77 30.46 -6.53
CA GLU A 392 -17.04 31.43 -7.35
C GLU A 392 -17.14 32.84 -6.73
N LEU A 393 -16.03 33.57 -6.77
CA LEU A 393 -15.87 34.95 -6.32
C LEU A 393 -15.29 35.79 -7.47
N ARG A 394 -15.87 36.97 -7.68
CA ARG A 394 -15.28 37.96 -8.59
C ARG A 394 -14.48 38.99 -7.80
N LEU A 395 -13.15 38.91 -7.87
CA LEU A 395 -12.22 39.83 -7.22
C LEU A 395 -11.44 40.62 -8.27
N GLY A 396 -11.58 41.95 -8.29
CA GLY A 396 -10.88 42.81 -9.26
C GLY A 396 -11.19 42.47 -10.73
N GLY A 397 -12.39 41.95 -11.02
CA GLY A 397 -12.82 41.53 -12.37
C GLY A 397 -12.46 40.10 -12.74
N ARG A 398 -11.63 39.41 -11.95
CA ARG A 398 -11.15 38.03 -12.16
C ARG A 398 -11.93 37.04 -11.31
N SER A 399 -11.98 35.79 -11.75
CA SER A 399 -12.67 34.69 -11.09
C SER A 399 -11.73 33.93 -10.17
N PHE A 400 -12.17 33.69 -8.93
CA PHE A 400 -11.52 32.87 -7.93
C PHE A 400 -12.54 31.90 -7.34
N VAL A 401 -12.13 30.70 -6.96
CA VAL A 401 -12.96 29.79 -6.18
C VAL A 401 -12.52 29.85 -4.72
N LEU A 402 -13.47 30.14 -3.84
CA LEU A 402 -13.31 29.98 -2.40
C LEU A 402 -13.93 28.65 -2.00
N ALA A 403 -13.14 27.75 -1.41
CA ALA A 403 -13.62 26.54 -0.77
C ALA A 403 -13.40 26.61 0.74
N VAL A 404 -14.38 26.21 1.52
CA VAL A 404 -14.31 26.12 2.98
C VAL A 404 -15.00 24.85 3.43
N GLY A 405 -14.55 24.26 4.53
CA GLY A 405 -15.23 23.08 5.04
C GLY A 405 -14.78 22.64 6.42
N GLY A 406 -15.52 21.66 6.94
CA GLY A 406 -15.28 21.01 8.21
C GLY A 406 -15.23 19.49 8.06
N GLU A 407 -14.45 18.84 8.92
CA GLU A 407 -14.36 17.40 9.04
C GLU A 407 -14.45 17.01 10.51
N TYR A 408 -15.22 15.98 10.81
CA TYR A 408 -15.17 15.26 12.08
C TYR A 408 -14.81 13.81 11.80
N ARG A 409 -13.85 13.27 12.56
CA ARG A 409 -13.42 11.88 12.43
C ARG A 409 -13.33 11.22 13.81
N TYR A 410 -13.90 10.04 13.92
CA TYR A 410 -13.75 9.13 15.05
C TYR A 410 -12.95 7.91 14.61
N GLU A 411 -11.93 7.54 15.37
CA GLU A 411 -11.08 6.36 15.11
C GLU A 411 -11.04 5.49 16.37
N ASN A 412 -11.03 4.17 16.20
CA ASN A 412 -10.92 3.22 17.30
C ASN A 412 -10.08 2.01 16.88
N TYR A 413 -9.06 1.69 17.66
CA TYR A 413 -8.16 0.57 17.48
C TYR A 413 -8.33 -0.42 18.62
N LEU A 414 -8.62 -1.68 18.28
CA LEU A 414 -8.80 -2.75 19.24
C LEU A 414 -7.85 -3.91 18.95
N THR A 415 -7.38 -4.57 19.99
CA THR A 415 -6.71 -5.87 19.90
C THR A 415 -7.32 -6.87 20.87
N PHE A 416 -7.35 -8.14 20.50
CA PHE A 416 -7.94 -9.21 21.30
C PHE A 416 -6.93 -10.35 21.47
N ALA A 417 -6.87 -10.93 22.66
CA ALA A 417 -5.97 -12.02 22.97
C ALA A 417 -6.27 -13.27 22.14
N GLY A 418 -5.21 -14.04 21.83
CA GLY A 418 -5.33 -15.35 21.20
C GLY A 418 -5.74 -16.46 22.18
N ASP A 419 -5.65 -17.71 21.72
CA ASP A 419 -5.85 -18.89 22.57
C ASP A 419 -4.86 -18.90 23.74
N GLU A 420 -5.26 -19.32 24.94
CA GLU A 420 -4.32 -19.41 26.09
C GLU A 420 -3.07 -20.24 25.77
N ALA A 421 -3.27 -21.37 25.08
CA ALA A 421 -2.19 -22.25 24.65
C ALA A 421 -1.19 -21.58 23.68
N SER A 422 -1.55 -20.46 23.06
CA SER A 422 -0.69 -19.73 22.11
C SER A 422 0.33 -18.81 22.77
N TYR A 423 0.21 -18.51 24.06
CA TYR A 423 1.09 -17.57 24.77
C TYR A 423 1.59 -18.05 26.14
N ILE A 424 1.06 -19.13 26.70
CA ILE A 424 1.59 -19.69 27.95
C ILE A 424 2.95 -20.36 27.73
N GLY A 425 3.86 -20.20 28.69
CA GLY A 425 5.24 -20.68 28.55
C GLY A 425 5.89 -20.05 27.31
N SER A 426 6.45 -20.89 26.44
CA SER A 426 7.06 -20.46 25.17
C SER A 426 6.08 -19.89 24.15
N GLY A 427 4.78 -20.12 24.32
CA GLY A 427 3.78 -19.79 23.30
C GLY A 427 3.86 -20.69 22.07
N ALA A 428 3.03 -20.39 21.08
CA ALA A 428 3.00 -21.09 19.80
C ALA A 428 4.21 -20.73 18.95
N ASP A 429 4.99 -21.75 18.60
CA ASP A 429 6.23 -21.52 17.88
C ASP A 429 5.99 -20.93 16.47
N GLY A 430 6.76 -19.90 16.13
CA GLY A 430 6.64 -19.15 14.87
C GLY A 430 5.70 -17.94 14.95
N ALA A 431 4.66 -17.97 15.80
CA ALA A 431 3.80 -16.83 16.03
C ALA A 431 3.14 -16.96 17.41
N ASN A 432 3.66 -16.23 18.40
CA ASN A 432 3.08 -16.20 19.73
C ASN A 432 1.76 -15.43 19.70
N GLY A 433 0.81 -15.86 20.54
CA GLY A 433 -0.44 -15.14 20.65
C GLY A 433 -0.35 -13.92 21.55
N LEU A 434 -1.23 -12.96 21.27
CA LEU A 434 -1.47 -11.82 22.15
C LEU A 434 -2.00 -12.31 23.51
N ARG A 435 -1.40 -11.80 24.59
CA ARG A 435 -1.85 -12.05 25.96
C ARG A 435 -3.02 -11.11 26.32
N PRO A 436 -3.91 -11.47 27.26
CA PRO A 436 -4.96 -10.56 27.74
C PRO A 436 -4.44 -9.22 28.29
N SER A 437 -3.21 -9.19 28.81
CA SER A 437 -2.56 -7.95 29.27
C SER A 437 -2.08 -7.03 28.14
N GLU A 438 -2.13 -7.50 26.90
CA GLU A 438 -1.66 -6.81 25.69
C GLU A 438 -2.80 -6.36 24.79
N GLU A 439 -4.04 -6.61 25.22
CA GLU A 439 -5.23 -6.04 24.59
C GLU A 439 -5.21 -4.51 24.68
N SER A 440 -5.68 -3.88 23.61
CA SER A 440 -5.75 -2.44 23.45
C SER A 440 -7.19 -2.08 23.07
N ASP A 441 -7.69 -0.99 23.64
CA ASP A 441 -8.91 -0.33 23.18
C ASP A 441 -8.64 1.17 23.29
N LEU A 442 -8.24 1.76 22.17
CA LEU A 442 -7.91 3.18 22.07
C LEU A 442 -8.86 3.83 21.09
N ASP A 443 -9.35 5.01 21.42
CA ASP A 443 -10.16 5.83 20.54
C ASP A 443 -9.66 7.28 20.50
N ARG A 444 -10.04 7.99 19.44
CA ARG A 444 -9.77 9.43 19.31
C ARG A 444 -10.82 10.14 18.48
N ASN A 445 -10.97 11.42 18.78
CA ASN A 445 -11.79 12.38 18.03
C ASN A 445 -10.90 13.42 17.36
N VAL A 446 -11.15 13.65 16.08
CA VAL A 446 -10.43 14.62 15.26
C VAL A 446 -11.43 15.61 14.67
N PHE A 447 -11.17 16.89 14.88
CA PHE A 447 -11.94 17.98 14.27
C PHE A 447 -11.02 18.77 13.33
N GLY A 448 -11.46 18.94 12.08
CA GLY A 448 -10.74 19.68 11.06
C GLY A 448 -11.59 20.83 10.50
N SER A 449 -10.95 21.93 10.15
CA SER A 449 -11.55 23.01 9.37
C SER A 449 -10.54 23.55 8.38
N TYR A 450 -10.98 23.89 7.17
CA TYR A 450 -10.09 24.37 6.12
C TYR A 450 -10.69 25.52 5.33
N ALA A 451 -9.80 26.27 4.68
CA ALA A 451 -10.14 27.28 3.68
C ALA A 451 -9.11 27.25 2.55
N GLU A 452 -9.56 27.36 1.31
CA GLU A 452 -8.77 27.38 0.10
C GLU A 452 -9.28 28.50 -0.82
N LEU A 453 -8.37 29.26 -1.40
CA LEU A 453 -8.66 30.26 -2.42
C LEU A 453 -7.75 30.00 -3.62
N SER A 454 -8.36 29.73 -4.77
CA SER A 454 -7.62 29.46 -6.01
C SER A 454 -8.20 30.23 -7.20
N GLY A 455 -7.36 30.63 -8.15
CA GLY A 455 -7.81 31.39 -9.32
C GLY A 455 -6.70 32.00 -10.17
N ASP A 456 -7.08 32.51 -11.34
CA ASP A 456 -6.15 33.14 -12.28
C ASP A 456 -5.90 34.61 -11.92
N LEU A 457 -4.84 34.85 -11.15
CA LEU A 457 -4.39 36.18 -10.74
C LEU A 457 -4.00 37.05 -11.94
N THR A 458 -3.40 36.46 -12.96
CA THR A 458 -3.20 37.07 -14.29
C THR A 458 -3.57 36.06 -15.38
N ASP A 459 -3.69 36.46 -16.64
CA ASP A 459 -3.99 35.54 -17.75
C ASP A 459 -2.87 34.50 -17.96
N ARG A 460 -1.71 34.74 -17.35
CA ARG A 460 -0.55 33.86 -17.33
C ARG A 460 -0.25 33.26 -15.97
N LEU A 461 -0.90 33.69 -14.89
CA LEU A 461 -0.54 33.30 -13.52
C LEU A 461 -1.75 32.77 -12.77
N PHE A 462 -1.74 31.47 -12.52
CA PHE A 462 -2.65 30.82 -11.58
C PHE A 462 -2.01 30.75 -10.20
N VAL A 463 -2.81 30.95 -9.15
CA VAL A 463 -2.40 30.81 -7.76
C VAL A 463 -3.42 29.99 -6.99
N ASP A 464 -2.93 29.23 -6.01
CA ASP A 464 -3.73 28.46 -5.07
C ASP A 464 -3.11 28.59 -3.67
N ALA A 465 -3.95 28.98 -2.70
CA ALA A 465 -3.56 29.13 -1.31
C ALA A 465 -4.56 28.40 -0.42
N ALA A 466 -4.08 27.41 0.33
CA ALA A 466 -4.90 26.60 1.23
C ALA A 466 -4.35 26.63 2.66
N THR A 467 -5.25 26.58 3.64
CA THR A 467 -4.92 26.40 5.04
C THR A 467 -5.90 25.45 5.72
N ARG A 468 -5.41 24.68 6.68
CA ARG A 468 -6.22 23.77 7.46
C ARG A 468 -5.76 23.72 8.90
N TRP A 469 -6.72 23.77 9.81
CA TRP A 469 -6.54 23.52 11.22
C TRP A 469 -7.15 22.17 11.57
N GLU A 470 -6.43 21.35 12.32
CA GLU A 470 -6.92 20.09 12.86
C GLU A 470 -6.62 20.00 14.35
N HIS A 471 -7.55 19.43 15.12
CA HIS A 471 -7.42 19.15 16.54
C HIS A 471 -7.74 17.69 16.81
N TYR A 472 -6.75 17.02 17.37
CA TYR A 472 -6.84 15.67 17.93
C TYR A 472 -6.99 15.80 19.45
N ASP A 473 -7.92 15.06 20.05
CA ASP A 473 -8.04 15.00 21.51
C ASP A 473 -6.82 14.34 22.19
N ASP A 474 -6.12 13.44 21.49
CA ASP A 474 -4.91 12.75 21.96
C ASP A 474 -3.58 13.43 21.55
N ALA A 475 -3.52 14.09 20.38
CA ALA A 475 -2.29 14.64 19.80
C ALA A 475 -2.25 16.18 19.70
N GLY A 476 -3.33 16.87 20.09
CA GLY A 476 -3.42 18.33 20.10
C GLY A 476 -3.71 18.95 18.73
N SER A 477 -3.45 20.25 18.60
CA SER A 477 -3.77 21.02 17.38
C SER A 477 -2.58 21.32 16.49
N LYS A 478 -2.81 21.31 15.17
CA LYS A 478 -1.84 21.72 14.15
C LYS A 478 -2.49 22.57 13.07
N LEU A 479 -1.68 23.47 12.50
CA LEU A 479 -2.05 24.32 11.35
C LEU A 479 -1.14 23.97 10.17
N THR A 480 -1.74 23.61 9.04
CA THR A 480 -1.06 23.37 7.77
C THR A 480 -1.44 24.44 6.75
N GLY A 481 -0.53 24.66 5.82
CA GLY A 481 -0.65 25.65 4.77
C GLY A 481 0.03 25.19 3.50
N LYS A 482 -0.53 25.63 2.38
CA LYS A 482 0.02 25.42 1.05
C LYS A 482 -0.13 26.68 0.23
N LEU A 483 0.93 27.02 -0.49
CA LEU A 483 0.90 28.01 -1.55
C LEU A 483 1.47 27.36 -2.81
N SER A 484 0.70 27.37 -3.88
CA SER A 484 1.13 26.87 -5.17
C SER A 484 0.76 27.84 -6.29
N GLY A 485 1.46 27.72 -7.42
CA GLY A 485 1.18 28.56 -8.56
C GLY A 485 1.75 28.01 -9.85
N ARG A 486 1.18 28.49 -10.97
CA ARG A 486 1.61 28.15 -12.32
C ARG A 486 1.68 29.40 -13.17
N TYR A 487 2.84 29.63 -13.77
CA TYR A 487 3.10 30.74 -14.67
C TYR A 487 3.31 30.24 -16.11
N LYS A 488 2.41 30.62 -17.03
CA LYS A 488 2.52 30.39 -18.46
C LYS A 488 3.59 31.32 -19.04
N LEU A 489 4.73 30.76 -19.45
CA LEU A 489 5.78 31.52 -20.15
C LEU A 489 5.31 31.91 -21.55
N ASN A 490 4.66 30.97 -22.22
CA ASN A 490 3.97 31.10 -23.51
C ASN A 490 2.97 29.93 -23.65
N GLU A 491 2.36 29.73 -24.82
CA GLU A 491 1.38 28.66 -25.06
C GLU A 491 1.96 27.24 -24.93
N GLN A 492 3.28 27.08 -25.12
CA GLN A 492 3.93 25.78 -25.11
C GLN A 492 4.61 25.46 -23.77
N TRP A 493 4.96 26.47 -22.97
CA TRP A 493 5.79 26.30 -21.78
C TRP A 493 5.16 26.97 -20.56
N ALA A 494 5.15 26.26 -19.44
CA ALA A 494 4.78 26.81 -18.14
C ALA A 494 5.72 26.34 -17.03
N VAL A 495 5.92 27.20 -16.05
CA VAL A 495 6.64 26.88 -14.81
C VAL A 495 5.60 26.76 -13.70
N ARG A 496 5.75 25.77 -12.84
CA ARG A 496 4.90 25.55 -11.68
C ARG A 496 5.73 25.38 -10.42
N GLY A 497 5.15 25.62 -9.26
CA GLY A 497 5.85 25.38 -7.99
C GLY A 497 4.93 25.47 -6.80
N ALA A 498 5.33 24.81 -5.71
CA ALA A 498 4.59 24.80 -4.46
C ALA A 498 5.52 24.80 -3.25
N VAL A 499 5.01 25.39 -2.16
CA VAL A 499 5.56 25.27 -0.82
C VAL A 499 4.43 24.88 0.13
N SER A 500 4.66 23.88 0.96
CA SER A 500 3.68 23.45 1.96
C SER A 500 4.32 22.92 3.24
N ASN A 501 3.55 22.92 4.32
CA ASN A 501 3.86 22.15 5.52
C ASN A 501 2.72 21.16 5.82
N ASN A 502 3.07 19.98 6.30
CA ASN A 502 2.11 18.95 6.69
C ASN A 502 2.47 18.38 8.07
N PHE A 503 1.57 17.56 8.61
CA PHE A 503 1.85 16.77 9.79
C PHE A 503 1.10 15.43 9.74
N ARG A 504 1.55 14.50 10.55
CA ARG A 504 0.88 13.22 10.81
C ARG A 504 0.82 13.03 12.32
N ALA A 505 -0.36 12.82 12.88
CA ALA A 505 -0.47 12.39 14.27
C ALA A 505 0.04 10.95 14.41
N PRO A 506 0.53 10.51 15.58
CA PRO A 506 0.76 9.09 15.84
C PRO A 506 -0.51 8.29 15.55
N SER A 507 -0.41 7.12 14.92
CA SER A 507 -1.59 6.27 14.79
C SER A 507 -1.98 5.67 16.15
N LEU A 508 -3.25 5.31 16.32
CA LEU A 508 -3.70 4.59 17.51
C LEU A 508 -2.94 3.25 17.65
N ALA A 509 -2.68 2.59 16.52
CA ALA A 509 -1.88 1.36 16.49
C ALA A 509 -0.43 1.61 16.95
N GLN A 510 0.24 2.68 16.52
CA GLN A 510 1.58 3.06 17.02
C GLN A 510 1.58 3.37 18.53
N SER A 511 0.45 3.84 19.05
CA SER A 511 0.31 4.18 20.47
C SER A 511 -0.01 2.96 21.34
N GLY A 512 -0.80 2.02 20.82
CA GLY A 512 -1.39 0.92 21.58
C GLY A 512 -0.85 -0.47 21.31
N PHE A 513 -0.18 -0.70 20.18
CA PHE A 513 0.28 -2.03 19.78
C PHE A 513 1.29 -2.60 20.79
N GLN A 514 1.05 -3.83 21.18
CA GLN A 514 1.88 -4.63 22.07
C GLN A 514 1.95 -6.05 21.55
N ASN A 515 3.07 -6.71 21.80
CA ASN A 515 3.26 -8.11 21.46
C ASN A 515 4.39 -8.69 22.31
N THR A 516 4.29 -9.97 22.69
CA THR A 516 5.38 -10.71 23.33
C THR A 516 5.72 -11.97 22.56
N THR A 517 6.98 -12.07 22.16
CA THR A 517 7.56 -13.32 21.65
C THR A 517 8.46 -13.92 22.71
N SER A 518 8.34 -15.22 22.94
CA SER A 518 9.08 -15.96 23.97
C SER A 518 9.98 -16.99 23.29
N ASN A 519 11.23 -17.07 23.72
CA ASN A 519 12.23 -18.01 23.21
C ASN A 519 12.89 -18.75 24.38
N PHE A 520 13.60 -19.85 24.08
CA PHE A 520 14.48 -20.49 25.05
C PHE A 520 15.88 -19.88 24.94
N GLY A 521 16.28 -19.14 25.97
CA GLY A 521 17.63 -18.63 26.14
C GLY A 521 18.63 -19.68 26.65
N THR A 522 19.81 -19.21 27.03
CA THR A 522 20.92 -20.06 27.48
C THR A 522 20.51 -20.99 28.63
N GLY A 523 20.76 -22.29 28.47
CA GLY A 523 20.41 -23.30 29.49
C GLY A 523 18.92 -23.69 29.51
N GLY A 524 18.14 -23.27 28.50
CA GLY A 524 16.72 -23.65 28.35
C GLY A 524 15.76 -22.82 29.20
N THR A 525 16.19 -21.67 29.72
CA THR A 525 15.31 -20.72 30.40
C THR A 525 14.50 -19.93 29.39
N LEU A 526 13.24 -19.65 29.70
CA LEU A 526 12.41 -18.83 28.84
C LEU A 526 12.81 -17.35 28.95
N THR A 527 12.99 -16.69 27.80
CA THR A 527 13.23 -15.26 27.69
C THR A 527 12.21 -14.62 26.74
N ASP A 528 11.63 -13.51 27.18
CA ASP A 528 10.64 -12.73 26.46
C ASP A 528 11.30 -11.54 25.75
N ILE A 529 10.85 -11.30 24.52
CA ILE A 529 11.08 -10.10 23.72
C ILE A 529 9.73 -9.39 23.61
N ARG A 530 9.63 -8.17 24.14
CA ARG A 530 8.35 -7.44 24.21
C ARG A 530 8.36 -6.17 23.36
N VAL A 531 7.41 -6.05 22.45
CA VAL A 531 7.01 -4.75 21.90
C VAL A 531 6.05 -4.13 22.91
N LEU A 532 6.49 -3.02 23.51
CA LEU A 532 5.73 -2.31 24.53
C LEU A 532 5.07 -1.07 23.93
N SER A 533 3.81 -0.84 24.32
CA SER A 533 3.13 0.41 24.05
C SER A 533 3.89 1.55 24.71
N VAL A 534 3.86 2.74 24.11
CA VAL A 534 4.43 3.96 24.71
C VAL A 534 3.77 4.35 26.04
N ASN A 535 2.60 3.77 26.36
CA ASN A 535 1.89 3.95 27.62
C ASN A 535 2.21 2.87 28.66
N ASP A 536 2.93 1.80 28.29
CA ASP A 536 3.31 0.73 29.22
C ASP A 536 4.27 1.28 30.31
N PRO A 537 4.03 1.00 31.61
CA PRO A 537 4.88 1.48 32.70
C PRO A 537 6.36 1.12 32.57
N ILE A 538 6.68 -0.07 32.03
CA ILE A 538 8.04 -0.51 31.77
C ILE A 538 8.67 0.38 30.68
N ALA A 539 7.94 0.62 29.57
CA ALA A 539 8.43 1.50 28.51
C ALA A 539 8.73 2.91 29.03
N ARG A 540 7.83 3.50 29.84
CA ARG A 540 8.03 4.84 30.46
C ARG A 540 9.27 4.86 31.35
N ALA A 541 9.49 3.81 32.14
CA ALA A 541 10.64 3.72 33.02
C ALA A 541 11.97 3.55 32.28
N LEU A 542 11.93 2.94 31.10
CA LEU A 542 13.06 2.85 30.17
C LEU A 542 13.23 4.14 29.33
N GLY A 543 12.40 5.16 29.54
CA GLY A 543 12.52 6.46 28.88
C GLY A 543 11.69 6.63 27.61
N ALA A 544 10.71 5.77 27.35
CA ALA A 544 9.71 6.03 26.32
C ALA A 544 8.91 7.29 26.65
N GLU A 545 8.74 8.15 25.66
CA GLU A 545 7.99 9.40 25.76
C GLU A 545 6.64 9.27 25.05
N LYS A 546 5.74 10.22 25.32
CA LYS A 546 4.49 10.29 24.56
C LYS A 546 4.87 10.64 23.11
N LEU A 547 4.26 9.97 22.13
CA LEU A 547 4.54 10.25 20.74
C LEU A 547 4.03 11.64 20.35
N ASP A 548 4.89 12.41 19.70
CA ASP A 548 4.58 13.69 19.09
C ASP A 548 4.16 13.50 17.63
N PRO A 549 3.37 14.43 17.05
CA PRO A 549 3.09 14.40 15.62
C PRO A 549 4.36 14.60 14.77
N GLU A 550 4.53 13.79 13.74
CA GLU A 550 5.54 14.01 12.71
C GLU A 550 5.20 15.29 11.93
N THR A 551 6.19 16.09 11.56
CA THR A 551 5.95 17.31 10.75
C THR A 551 6.80 17.29 9.49
N SER A 552 6.27 17.86 8.40
CA SER A 552 7.02 17.97 7.15
C SER A 552 6.97 19.37 6.54
N LYS A 553 7.99 19.66 5.74
CA LYS A 553 8.03 20.79 4.81
C LYS A 553 8.35 20.28 3.43
N ASN A 554 7.57 20.73 2.45
CA ASN A 554 7.67 20.32 1.06
C ASN A 554 7.92 21.54 0.17
N PHE A 555 8.85 21.38 -0.77
CA PHE A 555 9.15 22.36 -1.80
C PHE A 555 9.20 21.66 -3.15
N SER A 556 8.56 22.23 -4.16
CA SER A 556 8.62 21.74 -5.54
C SER A 556 8.72 22.86 -6.56
N LEU A 557 9.43 22.58 -7.66
CA LEU A 557 9.55 23.44 -8.82
C LEU A 557 9.51 22.55 -10.07
N GLY A 558 8.69 22.92 -11.05
CA GLY A 558 8.49 22.12 -12.25
C GLY A 558 8.39 22.95 -13.52
N LEU A 559 8.71 22.31 -14.63
CA LEU A 559 8.57 22.81 -15.99
C LEU A 559 7.66 21.86 -16.75
N THR A 560 6.59 22.37 -17.34
CA THR A 560 5.68 21.62 -18.21
C THR A 560 5.76 22.18 -19.62
N ALA A 561 5.76 21.30 -20.62
CA ALA A 561 5.82 21.65 -22.02
C ALA A 561 4.78 20.88 -22.83
N GLN A 562 4.03 21.58 -23.68
CA GLN A 562 3.21 21.00 -24.74
C GLN A 562 3.78 21.52 -26.07
N LEU A 563 4.74 20.80 -26.64
CA LEU A 563 5.49 21.26 -27.82
C LEU A 563 4.68 21.09 -29.11
N SER A 564 3.79 20.10 -29.13
CA SER A 564 2.82 19.83 -30.19
C SER A 564 1.65 19.01 -29.64
N ASP A 565 0.62 18.80 -30.44
CA ASP A 565 -0.51 17.90 -30.10
C ASP A 565 -0.08 16.43 -29.90
N ARG A 566 1.16 16.10 -30.29
CA ARG A 566 1.73 14.75 -30.21
C ARG A 566 2.76 14.58 -29.12
N PHE A 567 3.25 15.67 -28.51
CA PHE A 567 4.37 15.60 -27.58
C PHE A 567 4.23 16.60 -26.45
N ASP A 568 4.30 16.05 -25.24
CA ASP A 568 4.33 16.78 -23.99
C ASP A 568 5.40 16.21 -23.06
N ALA A 569 5.84 17.08 -22.15
CA ALA A 569 6.86 16.76 -21.18
C ALA A 569 6.60 17.47 -19.86
N SER A 570 6.96 16.83 -18.75
CA SER A 570 7.08 17.46 -17.45
C SER A 570 8.41 17.08 -16.80
N PHE A 571 9.07 18.07 -16.21
CA PHE A 571 10.23 17.86 -15.36
C PHE A 571 10.02 18.59 -14.04
N ASP A 572 10.03 17.86 -12.94
CA ASP A 572 9.78 18.37 -11.59
C ASP A 572 10.94 18.01 -10.66
N VAL A 573 11.35 18.96 -9.83
CA VAL A 573 12.32 18.74 -8.74
C VAL A 573 11.66 19.07 -7.41
N PHE A 574 12.04 18.34 -6.36
CA PHE A 574 11.43 18.52 -5.05
C PHE A 574 12.38 18.24 -3.89
N ARG A 575 12.00 18.78 -2.73
CA ARG A 575 12.58 18.47 -1.42
C ARG A 575 11.48 18.25 -0.39
N ILE A 576 11.62 17.17 0.38
CA ILE A 576 10.77 16.81 1.51
C ILE A 576 11.66 16.74 2.74
N ASP A 577 11.44 17.62 3.71
CA ASP A 577 12.05 17.52 5.04
C ASP A 577 10.99 16.98 6.00
N VAL A 578 11.26 15.86 6.67
CA VAL A 578 10.38 15.27 7.69
C VAL A 578 11.11 15.27 9.02
N LYS A 579 10.44 15.74 10.07
CA LYS A 579 10.96 15.81 11.44
C LYS A 579 10.13 14.97 12.38
N ASP A 580 10.80 14.54 13.45
CA ASP A 580 10.21 13.79 14.55
C ASP A 580 9.53 12.51 14.04
N ARG A 581 10.15 11.81 13.07
CA ARG A 581 9.58 10.57 12.54
C ARG A 581 9.44 9.53 13.63
N ILE A 582 8.28 8.91 13.67
CA ILE A 582 7.96 7.82 14.57
C ILE A 582 8.55 6.55 13.97
N THR A 583 9.41 5.90 14.74
CA THR A 583 10.01 4.62 14.39
C THR A 583 9.79 3.64 15.54
N LEU A 584 9.74 2.34 15.23
CA LEU A 584 9.88 1.32 16.26
C LEU A 584 11.36 1.23 16.63
N SER A 585 11.71 1.29 17.92
CA SER A 585 13.12 1.22 18.34
C SER A 585 13.79 -0.08 17.87
N GLN A 586 15.13 -0.15 17.85
CA GLN A 586 15.79 -1.46 17.78
C GLN A 586 15.41 -2.32 19.00
N ARG A 587 15.72 -3.62 18.93
CA ARG A 587 15.62 -4.50 20.11
C ARG A 587 16.65 -4.03 21.12
N ILE A 588 16.18 -3.71 22.32
CA ILE A 588 16.98 -3.19 23.42
C ILE A 588 16.98 -4.25 24.51
N GLY A 589 18.10 -4.92 24.71
CA GLY A 589 18.21 -5.99 25.70
C GLY A 589 19.57 -6.04 26.37
N SER A 590 19.56 -6.47 27.64
CA SER A 590 20.74 -6.81 28.44
C SER A 590 20.32 -7.52 29.74
N ASP A 591 21.22 -8.28 30.35
CA ASP A 591 21.01 -8.83 31.70
C ASP A 591 20.64 -7.74 32.72
N ALA A 592 21.22 -6.54 32.60
CA ALA A 592 20.92 -5.43 33.48
C ALA A 592 19.48 -4.91 33.30
N LEU A 593 18.99 -4.89 32.05
CA LEU A 593 17.62 -4.53 31.72
C LEU A 593 16.63 -5.57 32.25
N GLU A 594 16.89 -6.86 32.03
CA GLU A 594 16.03 -7.93 32.55
C GLU A 594 15.92 -7.86 34.08
N ASN A 595 17.06 -7.73 34.77
CA ASN A 595 17.08 -7.57 36.22
C ASN A 595 16.35 -6.30 36.67
N TYR A 596 16.49 -5.20 35.93
CA TYR A 596 15.78 -3.96 36.23
C TYR A 596 14.26 -4.16 36.12
N ILE A 597 13.77 -4.79 35.05
CA ILE A 597 12.34 -5.03 34.86
C ILE A 597 11.80 -5.93 35.97
N ASN A 598 12.48 -7.04 36.25
CA ASN A 598 12.07 -7.97 37.30
C ASN A 598 12.02 -7.29 38.68
N ASN A 599 13.07 -6.55 39.05
CA ASN A 599 13.16 -5.93 40.38
C ASN A 599 12.18 -4.77 40.60
N ASN A 600 11.81 -4.03 39.55
CA ASN A 600 10.96 -2.84 39.67
C ASN A 600 9.50 -3.08 39.31
N PHE A 601 9.21 -4.08 38.46
CA PHE A 601 7.86 -4.36 37.95
C PHE A 601 7.37 -5.77 38.27
N GLY A 602 8.22 -6.66 38.77
CA GLY A 602 7.85 -8.04 39.10
C GLY A 602 7.54 -8.89 37.87
N VAL A 603 8.07 -8.52 36.70
CA VAL A 603 7.90 -9.25 35.44
C VAL A 603 9.23 -9.93 35.09
N PRO A 604 9.42 -11.22 35.45
CA PRO A 604 10.66 -11.92 35.18
C PRO A 604 10.79 -12.31 33.69
N GLY A 605 12.02 -12.54 33.23
CA GLY A 605 12.28 -13.12 31.91
C GLY A 605 12.24 -12.16 30.74
N VAL A 606 11.95 -10.87 30.93
CA VAL A 606 11.92 -9.87 29.84
C VAL A 606 13.34 -9.41 29.51
N HIS A 607 13.99 -10.10 28.57
CA HIS A 607 15.38 -9.84 28.21
C HIS A 607 15.51 -8.69 27.20
N ASP A 608 14.58 -8.59 26.24
CA ASP A 608 14.58 -7.55 25.21
C ASP A 608 13.26 -6.79 25.16
N VAL A 609 13.33 -5.51 24.83
CA VAL A 609 12.17 -4.68 24.56
C VAL A 609 12.31 -3.86 23.28
N ASN A 610 11.18 -3.48 22.70
CA ASN A 610 11.04 -2.45 21.69
C ASN A 610 9.91 -1.50 22.11
N PHE A 611 9.99 -0.23 21.72
CA PHE A 611 8.86 0.69 21.82
C PHE A 611 8.91 1.76 20.73
N PHE A 612 7.75 2.33 20.40
CA PHE A 612 7.66 3.43 19.45
C PHE A 612 8.26 4.71 20.02
N THR A 613 8.92 5.49 19.18
CA THR A 613 9.51 6.79 19.58
C THR A 613 9.69 7.72 18.38
N ASN A 614 9.55 9.03 18.59
CA ASN A 614 9.99 10.04 17.64
C ASN A 614 11.52 10.10 17.65
N ALA A 615 12.18 9.48 16.67
CA ALA A 615 13.62 9.23 16.76
C ALA A 615 14.44 9.53 15.51
N ALA A 616 13.83 9.94 14.40
CA ALA A 616 14.59 10.29 13.19
C ALA A 616 14.05 11.53 12.47
N ASP A 617 14.96 12.37 11.96
CA ASP A 617 14.65 13.40 10.97
C ASP A 617 15.24 12.98 9.62
N THR A 618 14.48 13.12 8.54
CA THR A 618 14.93 12.76 7.19
C THR A 618 14.76 13.89 6.19
N ARG A 619 15.64 13.92 5.19
CA ARG A 619 15.50 14.77 4.01
C ARG A 619 15.52 13.91 2.76
N THR A 620 14.57 14.15 1.87
CA THR A 620 14.51 13.53 0.54
C THR A 620 14.61 14.62 -0.52
N ASP A 621 15.60 14.50 -1.38
CA ASP A 621 15.79 15.33 -2.57
C ASP A 621 15.49 14.49 -3.81
N GLY A 622 14.69 14.99 -4.75
CA GLY A 622 14.27 14.19 -5.90
C GLY A 622 13.98 14.98 -7.17
N ALA A 623 13.92 14.23 -8.27
CA ALA A 623 13.61 14.72 -9.60
C ALA A 623 12.77 13.69 -10.37
N GLU A 624 11.82 14.17 -11.16
CA GLU A 624 10.88 13.35 -11.93
C GLU A 624 10.77 13.91 -13.36
N LEU A 625 10.91 13.03 -14.36
CA LEU A 625 10.76 13.35 -15.78
C LEU A 625 9.67 12.45 -16.35
N VAL A 626 8.72 13.04 -17.07
CA VAL A 626 7.71 12.32 -17.87
C VAL A 626 7.70 12.91 -19.26
N LEU A 627 7.80 12.05 -20.27
CA LEU A 627 7.69 12.38 -21.67
C LEU A 627 6.59 11.50 -22.27
N ASN A 628 5.64 12.10 -22.98
CA ASN A 628 4.65 11.36 -23.74
C ASN A 628 4.73 11.74 -25.21
N TYR A 629 4.55 10.73 -26.06
CA TYR A 629 4.47 10.89 -27.50
C TYR A 629 3.32 10.07 -28.05
N HIS A 630 2.43 10.70 -28.81
CA HIS A 630 1.26 10.06 -29.40
C HIS A 630 1.26 10.28 -30.92
N GLN A 631 1.07 9.22 -31.68
CA GLN A 631 1.04 9.32 -33.13
C GLN A 631 0.16 8.21 -33.76
N PRO A 632 -0.69 8.54 -34.74
CA PRO A 632 -1.30 7.53 -35.59
C PRO A 632 -0.24 6.72 -36.34
N LEU A 633 -0.28 5.40 -36.23
CA LEU A 633 0.65 4.49 -36.87
C LEU A 633 -0.11 3.32 -37.50
N TYR A 634 -0.03 3.21 -38.83
CA TYR A 634 -0.87 2.32 -39.64
C TYR A 634 -2.36 2.55 -39.34
N GLU A 635 -3.09 1.49 -39.01
CA GLU A 635 -4.53 1.52 -38.67
C GLU A 635 -4.77 1.72 -37.16
N GLY A 636 -3.74 2.05 -36.39
CA GLY A 636 -3.82 2.18 -34.94
C GLY A 636 -3.22 3.47 -34.41
N GLN A 637 -3.29 3.63 -33.10
CA GLN A 637 -2.67 4.72 -32.35
C GLN A 637 -1.47 4.19 -31.58
N LEU A 638 -0.30 4.78 -31.80
CA LEU A 638 0.90 4.54 -31.01
C LEU A 638 0.99 5.57 -29.89
N GLY A 639 1.12 5.10 -28.66
CA GLY A 639 1.57 5.87 -27.50
C GLY A 639 2.95 5.40 -27.06
N LEU A 640 3.83 6.35 -26.79
CA LEU A 640 5.11 6.12 -26.13
C LEU A 640 5.16 6.96 -24.87
N THR A 641 5.46 6.35 -23.73
CA THR A 641 5.67 7.06 -22.46
C THR A 641 7.04 6.71 -21.93
N THR A 642 7.83 7.74 -21.60
CA THR A 642 9.07 7.60 -20.84
C THR A 642 8.90 8.28 -19.49
N ALA A 643 9.14 7.54 -18.41
CA ALA A 643 9.15 8.07 -17.06
C ALA A 643 10.47 7.75 -16.37
N TYR A 644 11.07 8.75 -15.74
CA TYR A 644 12.28 8.60 -14.93
C TYR A 644 12.09 9.30 -13.59
N THR A 645 12.55 8.66 -12.52
CA THR A 645 12.47 9.20 -11.17
C THR A 645 13.80 8.98 -10.47
N TYR A 646 14.22 10.00 -9.74
CA TYR A 646 15.35 9.98 -8.82
C TYR A 646 14.88 10.46 -7.44
N ASN A 647 15.18 9.69 -6.40
CA ASN A 647 14.86 9.94 -4.99
C ASN A 647 16.09 9.63 -4.13
N HIS A 648 16.59 10.63 -3.40
CA HIS A 648 17.69 10.43 -2.46
C HIS A 648 17.29 10.87 -1.06
N THR A 649 17.08 9.89 -0.18
CA THR A 649 16.74 10.10 1.23
C THR A 649 17.98 9.96 2.11
N LYS A 650 18.13 10.85 3.09
CA LYS A 650 19.14 10.76 4.15
C LYS A 650 18.53 11.02 5.52
N VAL A 651 19.05 10.32 6.52
CA VAL A 651 18.82 10.64 7.94
C VAL A 651 19.67 11.85 8.29
N THR A 652 19.04 12.94 8.71
CA THR A 652 19.72 14.20 9.07
C THR A 652 19.98 14.32 10.56
N LYS A 653 19.18 13.63 11.39
CA LYS A 653 19.33 13.57 12.84
C LYS A 653 18.67 12.30 13.37
N THR A 654 19.23 11.73 14.43
CA THR A 654 18.59 10.69 15.25
C THR A 654 18.48 11.15 16.70
N LYS A 655 17.49 10.62 17.43
CA LYS A 655 17.40 10.77 18.89
C LYS A 655 18.40 9.81 19.55
N GLY A 656 19.20 10.33 20.47
CA GLY A 656 20.14 9.50 21.24
C GLY A 656 19.41 8.61 22.26
N THR A 657 20.16 7.66 22.82
CA THR A 657 19.62 6.73 23.82
C THR A 657 19.27 7.45 25.13
N PRO A 658 18.06 7.24 25.69
CA PRO A 658 17.64 7.83 26.95
C PRO A 658 18.61 7.55 28.11
N SER A 659 18.66 8.47 29.08
CA SER A 659 19.52 8.34 30.27
C SER A 659 19.24 7.07 31.09
N GLN A 660 17.99 6.61 31.07
CA GLN A 660 17.51 5.43 31.76
C GLN A 660 18.12 4.16 31.16
N LEU A 661 18.19 4.08 29.83
CA LEU A 661 18.81 2.95 29.13
C LEU A 661 20.34 2.99 29.20
N THR A 662 20.95 4.18 29.07
CA THR A 662 22.42 4.32 29.24
C THR A 662 22.86 3.97 30.67
N ALA A 663 22.04 4.23 31.69
CA ALA A 663 22.28 3.78 33.06
C ALA A 663 22.27 2.24 33.21
N LEU A 664 21.63 1.52 32.29
CA LEU A 664 21.61 0.06 32.20
C LEU A 664 22.72 -0.50 31.29
N GLY A 665 23.66 0.34 30.86
CA GLY A 665 24.78 -0.05 29.99
C GLY A 665 24.41 -0.18 28.51
N ILE A 666 23.21 0.24 28.11
CA ILE A 666 22.78 0.23 26.71
C ILE A 666 23.52 1.35 25.94
N GLY A 667 24.02 1.00 24.75
CA GLY A 667 24.81 1.90 23.89
C GLY A 667 24.00 3.07 23.31
N ASN A 668 24.69 4.04 22.70
CA ASN A 668 24.10 5.33 22.32
C ASN A 668 23.12 5.30 21.13
N ASP A 669 23.10 4.23 20.33
CA ASP A 669 22.29 4.09 19.11
C ASP A 669 21.03 3.22 19.27
N ALA A 670 20.64 2.91 20.51
CA ALA A 670 19.61 1.90 20.82
C ALA A 670 18.20 2.20 20.26
N LEU A 671 17.89 3.45 19.94
CA LEU A 671 16.60 3.83 19.35
C LEU A 671 16.57 3.62 17.83
N VAL A 672 17.63 4.02 17.12
CA VAL A 672 17.68 3.98 15.64
C VAL A 672 19.08 3.57 15.21
N GLY A 673 19.34 2.27 15.15
CA GLY A 673 20.63 1.73 14.73
C GLY A 673 20.74 1.48 13.24
N VAL A 674 21.79 0.75 12.84
CA VAL A 674 22.29 0.77 11.46
C VAL A 674 21.30 0.22 10.44
N GLU A 675 20.61 -0.89 10.75
CA GLU A 675 19.67 -1.53 9.82
C GLU A 675 18.42 -0.65 9.59
N GLU A 676 17.89 -0.01 10.63
CA GLU A 676 16.76 0.92 10.51
C GLU A 676 17.18 2.16 9.71
N ARG A 677 18.38 2.72 9.98
CA ARG A 677 18.93 3.83 9.20
C ARG A 677 19.05 3.49 7.71
N ASN A 678 19.54 2.29 7.39
CA ASN A 678 19.62 1.79 6.01
C ASN A 678 18.23 1.61 5.38
N THR A 679 17.27 1.07 6.13
CA THR A 679 15.88 0.87 5.68
C THR A 679 15.20 2.20 5.31
N LEU A 680 15.52 3.28 6.03
CA LEU A 680 15.03 4.63 5.76
C LEU A 680 15.73 5.31 4.56
N THR A 681 16.87 4.80 4.09
CA THR A 681 17.69 5.46 3.05
C THR A 681 17.89 4.59 1.80
N ASP A 682 18.84 3.67 1.83
CA ASP A 682 19.43 3.01 0.66
C ASP A 682 18.86 1.61 0.40
N ALA A 683 17.98 1.11 1.27
CA ALA A 683 17.26 -0.15 1.07
C ALA A 683 16.19 -0.07 -0.04
N ALA A 684 15.83 1.14 -0.49
CA ALA A 684 14.98 1.37 -1.65
C ALA A 684 15.80 1.96 -2.81
N PRO A 685 15.46 1.66 -4.07
CA PRO A 685 16.23 2.13 -5.21
C PRO A 685 16.13 3.65 -5.33
N LYS A 686 17.28 4.29 -5.55
CA LYS A 686 17.35 5.75 -5.73
C LYS A 686 16.78 6.20 -7.05
N ASP A 687 16.83 5.36 -8.06
CA ASP A 687 16.37 5.72 -9.38
C ASP A 687 15.56 4.61 -10.04
N ARG A 688 14.62 5.02 -10.88
CA ARG A 688 13.78 4.12 -11.65
C ARG A 688 13.46 4.70 -13.01
N PHE A 689 13.53 3.85 -14.03
CA PHE A 689 13.19 4.17 -15.41
C PHE A 689 12.09 3.24 -15.91
N VAL A 690 11.09 3.80 -16.60
CA VAL A 690 10.04 3.04 -17.28
C VAL A 690 9.86 3.62 -18.67
N PHE A 691 9.95 2.77 -19.69
CA PHE A 691 9.57 3.06 -21.06
C PHE A 691 8.42 2.14 -21.45
N SER A 692 7.30 2.71 -21.88
CA SER A 692 6.14 1.97 -22.37
C SER A 692 5.85 2.34 -23.81
N ALA A 693 5.59 1.34 -24.64
CA ALA A 693 5.07 1.50 -25.98
C ALA A 693 3.75 0.73 -26.09
N ASN A 694 2.66 1.43 -26.35
CA ASN A 694 1.35 0.84 -26.56
C ASN A 694 0.87 1.18 -27.98
N TRP A 695 0.37 0.17 -28.69
CA TRP A 695 -0.26 0.37 -29.99
C TRP A 695 -1.60 -0.34 -30.01
N ALA A 696 -2.66 0.35 -30.42
CA ALA A 696 -3.99 -0.22 -30.47
C ALA A 696 -4.69 0.14 -31.79
N SER A 697 -5.34 -0.86 -32.40
CA SER A 697 -6.23 -0.74 -33.54
C SER A 697 -7.61 -1.33 -33.21
N GLU A 698 -8.47 -1.44 -34.22
CA GLU A 698 -9.79 -2.05 -34.12
C GLU A 698 -9.72 -3.50 -33.61
N HIS A 699 -8.74 -4.29 -34.09
CA HIS A 699 -8.65 -5.72 -33.81
C HIS A 699 -7.50 -6.10 -32.87
N TRP A 700 -6.49 -5.24 -32.72
CA TRP A 700 -5.27 -5.58 -32.01
C TRP A 700 -4.94 -4.56 -30.93
N GLY A 701 -4.39 -5.03 -29.82
CA GLY A 701 -3.68 -4.23 -28.82
C GLY A 701 -2.31 -4.83 -28.58
N LEU A 702 -1.27 -4.01 -28.57
CA LEU A 702 0.10 -4.40 -28.33
C LEU A 702 0.66 -3.52 -27.22
N LEU A 703 1.28 -4.13 -26.22
CA LEU A 703 2.01 -3.44 -25.18
C LEU A 703 3.43 -4.01 -25.07
N GLY A 704 4.42 -3.13 -24.99
CA GLY A 704 5.75 -3.45 -24.49
C GLY A 704 6.14 -2.46 -23.40
N ARG A 705 6.71 -2.95 -22.30
CA ARG A 705 7.20 -2.12 -21.19
C ARG A 705 8.59 -2.57 -20.75
N LEU A 706 9.52 -1.63 -20.75
CA LEU A 706 10.87 -1.82 -20.23
C LEU A 706 11.02 -1.05 -18.93
N THR A 707 11.32 -1.75 -17.84
CA THR A 707 11.53 -1.15 -16.52
C THR A 707 12.96 -1.39 -16.07
N ARG A 708 13.64 -0.36 -15.55
CA ARG A 708 14.90 -0.49 -14.80
C ARG A 708 14.64 -0.09 -13.35
N GLN A 709 14.96 -0.98 -12.42
CA GLN A 709 15.13 -0.64 -11.01
C GLN A 709 16.61 -0.36 -10.75
N GLY A 710 16.90 0.76 -10.09
CA GLY A 710 18.25 1.13 -9.66
C GLY A 710 18.82 0.16 -8.62
N GLU A 711 20.08 0.38 -8.26
CA GLU A 711 20.76 -0.39 -7.22
C GLU A 711 20.16 -0.11 -5.83
N THR A 712 20.30 -1.08 -4.93
CA THR A 712 19.88 -0.98 -3.52
C THR A 712 20.98 -1.53 -2.62
N THR A 713 21.17 -0.93 -1.45
CA THR A 713 22.13 -1.42 -0.45
C THR A 713 21.39 -1.92 0.77
N ARG A 714 21.73 -3.12 1.24
CA ARG A 714 21.23 -3.68 2.49
C ARG A 714 22.33 -3.79 3.51
N VAL A 715 22.01 -3.38 4.73
CA VAL A 715 22.78 -3.62 5.94
C VAL A 715 21.91 -4.41 6.90
N PHE A 716 22.38 -5.55 7.36
CA PHE A 716 21.74 -6.33 8.42
C PHE A 716 22.46 -6.09 9.73
N ASP A 717 21.74 -6.11 10.84
CA ASP A 717 22.32 -6.02 12.18
C ASP A 717 22.11 -7.35 12.92
N PHE A 718 23.09 -8.26 12.83
CA PHE A 718 23.06 -9.55 13.52
C PHE A 718 23.68 -9.48 14.92
N GLY A 719 23.83 -8.27 15.49
CA GLY A 719 24.46 -8.02 16.78
C GLY A 719 25.98 -8.00 16.68
N ASP A 720 26.60 -9.17 16.46
CA ASP A 720 28.07 -9.30 16.40
C ASP A 720 28.66 -8.97 15.02
N SER A 721 27.81 -8.91 13.99
CA SER A 721 28.23 -8.60 12.63
C SER A 721 27.18 -7.76 11.91
N GLN A 722 27.66 -6.87 11.04
CA GLN A 722 26.82 -5.98 10.25
C GLN A 722 27.17 -6.12 8.77
N PRO A 723 26.81 -7.25 8.13
CA PRO A 723 27.14 -7.45 6.73
C PRO A 723 26.37 -6.45 5.86
N GLU A 724 27.09 -5.87 4.90
CA GLU A 724 26.58 -4.93 3.93
C GLU A 724 26.73 -5.51 2.52
N GLN A 725 25.70 -5.37 1.69
CA GLN A 725 25.74 -5.73 0.27
C GLN A 725 24.94 -4.74 -0.57
N THR A 726 25.54 -4.27 -1.65
CA THR A 726 24.85 -3.55 -2.72
C THR A 726 24.43 -4.54 -3.80
N TYR A 727 23.14 -4.53 -4.14
CA TYR A 727 22.53 -5.33 -5.20
C TYR A 727 22.45 -4.49 -6.47
N GLY A 728 22.97 -5.02 -7.58
CA GLY A 728 22.99 -4.32 -8.85
C GLY A 728 21.60 -3.98 -9.41
N ALA A 729 21.56 -2.95 -10.26
CA ALA A 729 20.35 -2.55 -10.97
C ALA A 729 19.83 -3.66 -11.90
N VAL A 730 18.51 -3.78 -12.02
CA VAL A 730 17.86 -4.86 -12.79
C VAL A 730 16.90 -4.29 -13.83
N TRP A 731 16.90 -4.90 -15.01
CA TRP A 731 15.96 -4.60 -16.10
C TRP A 731 14.90 -5.68 -16.22
N GLN A 732 13.66 -5.30 -16.50
CA GLN A 732 12.54 -6.20 -16.74
C GLN A 732 11.81 -5.78 -18.01
N LEU A 733 11.41 -6.77 -18.81
CA LEU A 733 10.60 -6.59 -20.00
C LEU A 733 9.23 -7.24 -19.78
N ASP A 734 8.16 -6.45 -19.88
CA ASP A 734 6.79 -6.95 -19.94
C ASP A 734 6.26 -6.77 -21.36
N ALA A 735 5.40 -7.69 -21.81
CA ALA A 735 4.68 -7.52 -23.06
C ALA A 735 3.30 -8.18 -23.02
N GLU A 736 2.36 -7.63 -23.79
CA GLU A 736 1.01 -8.17 -23.96
C GLU A 736 0.56 -8.01 -25.41
N VAL A 737 -0.14 -9.02 -25.91
CA VAL A 737 -0.86 -8.99 -27.18
C VAL A 737 -2.33 -9.29 -26.91
N THR A 738 -3.20 -8.35 -27.29
CA THR A 738 -4.65 -8.49 -27.22
C THR A 738 -5.23 -8.61 -28.62
N TYR A 739 -6.10 -9.59 -28.82
CA TYR A 739 -6.93 -9.72 -30.02
C TYR A 739 -8.40 -9.51 -29.67
N LYS A 740 -9.03 -8.55 -30.34
CA LYS A 740 -10.45 -8.21 -30.23
C LYS A 740 -11.21 -8.95 -31.33
N PHE A 741 -11.84 -10.07 -30.98
CA PHE A 741 -12.65 -10.85 -31.92
C PHE A 741 -13.93 -10.11 -32.31
N THR A 742 -14.47 -9.33 -31.38
CA THR A 742 -15.58 -8.39 -31.58
C THR A 742 -15.35 -7.18 -30.68
N PRO A 743 -16.11 -6.08 -30.82
CA PRO A 743 -16.06 -4.97 -29.87
C PRO A 743 -16.35 -5.36 -28.41
N LYS A 744 -17.02 -6.50 -28.22
CA LYS A 744 -17.45 -7.02 -26.92
C LYS A 744 -16.59 -8.17 -26.38
N PHE A 745 -15.77 -8.82 -27.21
CA PHE A 745 -15.03 -10.02 -26.81
C PHE A 745 -13.56 -9.92 -27.24
N SER A 746 -12.66 -10.03 -26.27
CA SER A 746 -11.22 -10.03 -26.49
C SER A 746 -10.51 -11.11 -25.68
N ILE A 747 -9.35 -11.53 -26.19
CA ILE A 747 -8.39 -12.36 -25.47
C ILE A 747 -7.04 -11.66 -25.50
N ALA A 748 -6.41 -11.56 -24.33
CA ALA A 748 -5.05 -11.08 -24.14
C ALA A 748 -4.13 -12.23 -23.75
N LEU A 749 -2.93 -12.25 -24.31
CA LEU A 749 -1.81 -13.10 -23.89
C LEU A 749 -0.64 -12.21 -23.53
N GLY A 750 -0.13 -12.34 -22.32
CA GLY A 750 0.95 -11.48 -21.86
C GLY A 750 1.91 -12.18 -20.92
N GLY A 751 2.99 -11.47 -20.61
CA GLY A 751 3.89 -11.87 -19.56
C GLY A 751 4.67 -10.70 -18.97
N ASN A 752 5.02 -10.86 -17.70
CA ASN A 752 5.78 -9.90 -16.93
C ASN A 752 7.16 -10.49 -16.66
N ASN A 753 8.19 -9.64 -16.71
CA ASN A 753 9.59 -10.06 -16.59
C ASN A 753 9.93 -11.23 -17.55
N LEU A 754 9.60 -11.09 -18.83
CA LEU A 754 9.79 -12.10 -19.89
C LEU A 754 11.25 -12.53 -20.07
N THR A 755 12.20 -11.71 -19.62
CA THR A 755 13.63 -12.00 -19.61
C THR A 755 14.08 -12.82 -18.39
N ASP A 756 13.16 -13.16 -17.49
CA ASP A 756 13.38 -13.97 -16.29
C ASP A 756 14.52 -13.46 -15.39
N ASN A 757 14.60 -12.13 -15.22
CA ASN A 757 15.66 -11.52 -14.41
C ASN A 757 15.33 -11.58 -12.91
N TYR A 758 16.36 -11.77 -12.11
CA TYR A 758 16.33 -11.83 -10.65
C TYR A 758 17.21 -10.74 -10.05
N PRO A 759 16.98 -10.36 -8.77
CA PRO A 759 17.98 -9.59 -8.04
C PRO A 759 19.28 -10.41 -7.92
N GLU A 760 20.38 -9.70 -7.71
CA GLU A 760 21.65 -10.34 -7.38
C GLU A 760 21.51 -11.20 -6.11
N ARG A 761 22.24 -12.31 -6.05
CA ARG A 761 22.15 -13.21 -4.89
C ARG A 761 22.83 -12.60 -3.68
N SER A 762 22.23 -12.84 -2.52
CA SER A 762 22.83 -12.51 -1.24
C SER A 762 24.09 -13.35 -1.00
N GLY A 763 25.15 -12.71 -0.51
CA GLY A 763 26.38 -13.37 -0.09
C GLY A 763 26.16 -14.31 1.11
N SER A 764 27.16 -15.15 1.40
CA SER A 764 27.06 -16.16 2.48
C SER A 764 26.80 -15.60 3.87
N ALA A 765 27.15 -14.33 4.11
CA ALA A 765 26.87 -13.65 5.38
C ALA A 765 25.39 -13.24 5.53
N ILE A 766 24.63 -13.19 4.44
CA ILE A 766 23.24 -12.68 4.42
C ILE A 766 22.24 -13.79 4.04
N ASN A 767 22.62 -14.73 3.17
CA ASN A 767 21.71 -15.68 2.53
C ASN A 767 21.17 -16.80 3.44
N TYR A 768 21.39 -16.70 4.74
CA TYR A 768 20.90 -17.61 5.77
C TYR A 768 21.21 -19.09 5.44
N GLY A 769 22.51 -19.41 5.30
CA GLY A 769 22.96 -20.76 4.97
C GLY A 769 22.53 -21.22 3.58
N GLY A 770 22.27 -20.30 2.65
CA GLY A 770 21.78 -20.58 1.30
C GLY A 770 20.26 -20.71 1.16
N ASN A 771 19.51 -20.72 2.27
CA ASN A 771 18.05 -20.88 2.27
C ASN A 771 17.32 -19.67 1.67
N LEU A 772 17.83 -18.46 1.90
CA LEU A 772 17.28 -17.20 1.40
C LEU A 772 18.25 -16.58 0.39
N PRO A 773 18.27 -17.07 -0.87
CA PRO A 773 19.31 -16.70 -1.84
C PRO A 773 19.23 -15.26 -2.34
N TYR A 774 18.14 -14.54 -2.09
CA TYR A 774 17.92 -13.17 -2.54
C TYR A 774 17.47 -12.29 -1.36
N ASP A 775 17.59 -10.98 -1.51
CA ASP A 775 17.06 -10.05 -0.51
C ASP A 775 15.54 -9.94 -0.57
N VAL A 776 14.94 -10.01 0.61
CA VAL A 776 13.49 -9.92 0.87
C VAL A 776 12.90 -8.53 0.65
N LEU A 777 13.74 -7.48 0.54
CA LEU A 777 13.31 -6.12 0.21
C LEU A 777 13.57 -5.77 -1.26
N SER A 778 13.93 -6.76 -2.10
CA SER A 778 14.18 -6.51 -3.51
C SER A 778 13.02 -5.78 -4.18
N PRO A 779 13.28 -4.65 -4.88
CA PRO A 779 12.22 -3.85 -5.51
C PRO A 779 11.55 -4.55 -6.69
N ILE A 780 12.14 -5.62 -7.24
CA ILE A 780 11.54 -6.43 -8.30
C ILE A 780 10.90 -7.74 -7.80
N GLY A 781 10.98 -8.01 -6.49
CA GLY A 781 10.64 -9.32 -5.93
C GLY A 781 11.53 -10.43 -6.48
N THR A 782 11.12 -11.69 -6.28
CA THR A 782 11.99 -12.86 -6.56
C THR A 782 11.32 -13.94 -7.38
N ASN A 783 10.12 -13.73 -7.93
CA ASN A 783 9.35 -14.81 -8.54
C ASN A 783 9.74 -15.17 -9.98
N GLY A 784 10.48 -14.31 -10.68
CA GLY A 784 10.89 -14.51 -12.07
C GLY A 784 9.81 -14.18 -13.09
N ALA A 785 9.87 -14.81 -14.26
CA ALA A 785 8.94 -14.61 -15.37
C ALA A 785 7.54 -15.15 -15.08
N TYR A 786 6.51 -14.33 -15.35
CA TYR A 786 5.10 -14.68 -15.20
C TYR A 786 4.40 -14.61 -16.55
N TYR A 787 3.56 -15.59 -16.87
CA TYR A 787 2.81 -15.67 -18.12
C TYR A 787 1.32 -15.81 -17.82
N TYR A 788 0.46 -15.15 -18.58
CA TYR A 788 -0.98 -15.18 -18.37
C TYR A 788 -1.79 -15.09 -19.67
N ALA A 789 -3.05 -15.48 -19.55
CA ALA A 789 -4.09 -15.24 -20.53
C ALA A 789 -5.30 -14.61 -19.84
N THR A 790 -5.92 -13.64 -20.50
CA THR A 790 -7.12 -12.97 -20.02
C THR A 790 -8.19 -13.00 -21.10
N ALA A 791 -9.42 -13.37 -20.75
CA ALA A 791 -10.58 -13.30 -21.62
C ALA A 791 -11.57 -12.29 -21.03
N THR A 792 -12.04 -11.35 -21.86
CA THR A 792 -12.97 -10.30 -21.44
C THR A 792 -14.17 -10.28 -22.35
N TYR A 793 -15.36 -10.23 -21.75
CA TYR A 793 -16.64 -10.10 -22.43
C TYR A 793 -17.45 -8.94 -21.85
N GLY A 794 -17.64 -7.88 -22.63
CA GLY A 794 -18.54 -6.78 -22.33
C GLY A 794 -19.93 -7.02 -22.91
N PHE A 795 -21.00 -6.54 -22.26
CA PHE A 795 -22.36 -6.68 -22.76
C PHE A 795 -23.22 -5.43 -22.60
#